data_AF-A0A7G3ZN16-F1
#
_entry.id   AF-A0A7G3ZN16-F1
#
_cell.length_a   1.000
_cell.length_b   1.000
_cell.length_c   1.000
_cell.angle_alpha   90.00
_cell.angle_beta   90.00
_cell.angle_gamma   90.00
#
_symmetry.space_group_name_H-M   'P 1'
#
loop_
_entity.id
_entity.type
_entity.pdbx_description
1 polymer ?
#
loop_
_entity_poly.entity_id
_entity_poly.type
_entity_poly.pdbx_seq_one_letter_code
_entity_poly.pdbx_strand_id
1 'polypeptide(L)'
;MVEEKGDTAAERKEAKPHIAHATVGYVNHYNGYTYSIRTWLFDCSLFILNVIFTIFFREIKVRGGHNVPGTGTPTLMVCAPHANQFIDPSLVMVTTRKLLKDSATRSRQVCFVTAESSLKQRFVSLFGRCTGAIPVPRAQDNLKPIDASVKIYCPDLENAPEVIKGRVEGGGSPEFSRRFVAKSLIGLPNYLGNAQISEVLDDETLVLKAPFKFKSNDKIRKLLTEGTNFKYAAKIDNSKTFQNVFDHLHTNGCVGIFPEGGSHDRPSLLPIKAGVAIMALGAAAADPNMRVHVVPCGLHYFHRDKFRSRAVLEYGEPIVVGPELGRKYAEDPRGTVEDLLKTITNALYAVTENAPSFDVLMTIQAARRLYQPARGKVSLSNVVEINRRLLIGYSKYKDDPRIIHLQQMVNKYNNALYSLGLKDHQVMELKTRKTEVLRSLFVLIERLIRLSIFFVLSLPGSILFTPIFISCSIYAKKKAKEGLSKSVVKIKGTDLIASWKLMFALVFAPILYVTYSFILVFLYSRHNVWVSKLWVPFDSKLLQFCYFYALLVSATYSSLKTGEIGMDLFKSLPPLFITFIYPGKKIKQLQSMRERLSLEITAVCNELGPKVFPNFDKIKTRFDDHVEEVSSEADGELTEETLFSSRSRSASVHSETSMASNALSKINSRGSLTDVPIFSEGKHPEDHSDDELEVSPEPDEGASKITALIRKKWQHEKAD
;
A
#
# COMPACT_ATOMS: atom_id res chain seq x y z
N MET A 1 9.52 23.49 62.94
CA MET A 1 10.58 22.56 62.50
C MET A 1 9.96 21.21 62.23
N VAL A 2 9.48 20.99 61.01
CA VAL A 2 9.22 19.67 60.44
C VAL A 2 9.59 19.82 58.96
N GLU A 3 10.65 19.14 58.55
CA GLU A 3 11.28 19.22 57.22
C GLU A 3 10.42 18.58 56.14
N GLU A 4 10.29 19.29 55.02
CA GLU A 4 9.88 18.78 53.72
C GLU A 4 10.83 17.66 53.26
N LYS A 5 10.28 16.48 52.97
CA LYS A 5 10.96 15.47 52.15
C LYS A 5 10.43 15.56 50.73
N GLY A 6 11.29 16.07 49.86
CA GLY A 6 11.05 16.26 48.44
C GLY A 6 10.83 14.95 47.68
N ASP A 7 9.96 15.07 46.69
CA ASP A 7 9.87 14.18 45.55
C ASP A 7 11.25 14.00 44.92
N THR A 8 11.82 12.81 45.05
CA THR A 8 13.00 12.42 44.30
C THR A 8 12.63 12.30 42.83
N ALA A 9 13.03 13.32 42.07
CA ALA A 9 13.18 13.27 40.63
C ALA A 9 13.90 11.97 40.23
N ALA A 10 13.16 11.04 39.63
CA ALA A 10 13.75 9.95 38.88
C ALA A 10 14.65 10.58 37.82
N GLU A 11 15.97 10.40 37.94
CA GLU A 11 16.97 10.80 36.95
C GLU A 11 16.52 10.34 35.56
N ARG A 12 15.93 11.27 34.81
CA ARG A 12 15.66 11.10 33.39
C ARG A 12 17.03 11.05 32.73
N LYS A 13 17.60 9.85 32.56
CA LYS A 13 18.80 9.62 31.73
C LYS A 13 18.60 10.37 30.40
N GLU A 14 19.33 11.46 30.23
CA GLU A 14 19.28 12.33 29.06
C GLU A 14 19.53 11.48 27.81
N ALA A 15 18.58 11.50 26.88
CA ALA A 15 18.81 10.86 25.59
C ALA A 15 19.83 11.71 24.83
N LYS A 16 21.05 11.21 24.64
CA LYS A 16 22.05 11.91 23.82
C LYS A 16 21.52 12.03 22.38
N PRO A 17 21.53 13.25 21.79
CA PRO A 17 21.09 13.44 20.42
C PRO A 17 22.03 12.71 19.45
N HIS A 18 21.47 12.04 18.45
CA HIS A 18 22.23 11.57 17.30
C HIS A 18 22.45 12.75 16.34
N ILE A 19 23.63 13.34 16.39
CA ILE A 19 24.06 14.43 15.50
C ILE A 19 25.06 13.85 14.51
N ALA A 20 24.98 14.27 13.25
CA ALA A 20 25.93 13.81 12.25
C ALA A 20 27.35 14.28 12.58
N HIS A 21 28.32 13.40 12.36
CA HIS A 21 29.72 13.79 12.28
C HIS A 21 30.12 13.92 10.81
N ALA A 22 30.95 14.90 10.45
CA ALA A 22 31.46 14.97 9.08
C ALA A 22 32.42 13.80 8.83
N THR A 23 31.98 12.76 8.11
CA THR A 23 32.86 11.67 7.70
C THR A 23 33.77 12.17 6.57
N VAL A 24 35.01 12.52 6.89
CA VAL A 24 36.01 12.95 5.90
C VAL A 24 36.22 11.83 4.87
N GLY A 25 35.83 12.09 3.61
CA GLY A 25 36.01 11.15 2.50
C GLY A 25 34.80 10.29 2.11
N TYR A 26 33.60 10.52 2.66
CA TYR A 26 32.40 9.84 2.16
C TYR A 26 32.06 10.26 0.72
N VAL A 27 32.10 9.32 -0.22
CA VAL A 27 31.77 9.56 -1.63
C VAL A 27 30.35 9.09 -1.91
N ASN A 28 29.43 10.05 -2.06
CA ASN A 28 28.08 9.76 -2.53
C ASN A 28 28.03 9.76 -4.06
N HIS A 29 28.02 8.59 -4.68
CA HIS A 29 27.85 8.48 -6.13
C HIS A 29 26.47 8.92 -6.63
N TYR A 30 25.45 8.98 -5.75
CA TYR A 30 24.05 9.26 -6.10
C TYR A 30 23.61 10.69 -5.73
N ASN A 31 24.56 11.59 -5.46
CA ASN A 31 24.31 13.00 -5.20
C ASN A 31 23.73 13.77 -6.42
N GLY A 32 23.82 13.16 -7.60
CA GLY A 32 23.31 13.73 -8.85
C GLY A 32 24.20 14.76 -9.54
N TYR A 33 25.39 15.04 -9.00
CA TYR A 33 26.39 15.91 -9.60
C TYR A 33 27.46 15.12 -10.35
N THR A 34 27.80 13.92 -9.86
CA THR A 34 28.83 13.07 -10.48
C THR A 34 28.22 11.95 -11.31
N TYR A 35 28.64 11.81 -12.56
CA TYR A 35 28.32 10.63 -13.37
C TYR A 35 29.38 9.54 -13.15
N SER A 36 28.93 8.39 -12.69
CA SER A 36 29.76 7.20 -12.46
C SER A 36 29.08 5.93 -12.97
N ILE A 37 29.84 4.85 -13.06
CA ILE A 37 29.29 3.53 -13.40
C ILE A 37 28.12 3.14 -12.47
N ARG A 38 28.14 3.56 -11.20
CA ARG A 38 27.06 3.31 -10.25
C ARG A 38 25.79 4.08 -10.61
N THR A 39 25.90 5.33 -11.04
CA THR A 39 24.73 6.09 -11.51
C THR A 39 24.17 5.58 -12.82
N TRP A 40 25.02 5.04 -13.71
CA TRP A 40 24.57 4.35 -14.91
C TRP A 40 23.82 3.06 -14.58
N LEU A 41 24.37 2.23 -13.67
CA LEU A 41 23.69 1.03 -13.17
C LEU A 41 22.35 1.35 -12.48
N PHE A 42 22.26 2.47 -11.77
CA PHE A 42 21.01 2.99 -11.23
C PHE A 42 20.00 3.23 -12.36
N ASP A 43 20.37 4.03 -13.37
CA ASP A 43 19.49 4.35 -14.50
C ASP A 43 19.07 3.09 -15.29
N CYS A 44 19.99 2.13 -15.50
CA CYS A 44 19.67 0.82 -16.10
C CYS A 44 18.67 0.02 -15.26
N SER A 45 18.84 0.01 -13.93
CA SER A 45 17.92 -0.67 -13.01
C SER A 45 16.52 -0.05 -13.08
N LEU A 46 16.43 1.28 -13.10
CA LEU A 46 15.17 1.99 -13.22
C LEU A 46 14.52 1.81 -14.60
N PHE A 47 15.32 1.71 -15.67
CA PHE A 47 14.80 1.38 -17.01
C PHE A 47 14.13 -0.01 -17.02
N ILE A 48 14.80 -1.02 -16.47
CA ILE A 48 14.24 -2.38 -16.34
C ILE A 48 12.96 -2.35 -15.51
N LEU A 49 12.99 -1.70 -14.33
CA LEU A 49 11.80 -1.55 -13.47
C LEU A 49 10.66 -0.81 -14.17
N ASN A 50 10.97 0.20 -14.99
CA ASN A 50 9.98 0.93 -15.75
C ASN A 50 9.29 0.06 -16.81
N VAL A 51 10.04 -0.79 -17.52
CA VAL A 51 9.47 -1.77 -18.45
C VAL A 51 8.55 -2.73 -17.70
N ILE A 52 9.04 -3.28 -16.57
CA ILE A 52 8.26 -4.18 -15.71
C ILE A 52 6.96 -3.53 -15.25
N PHE A 53 7.02 -2.29 -14.77
CA PHE A 53 5.86 -1.54 -14.30
C PHE A 53 4.90 -1.17 -15.42
N THR A 54 5.39 -0.91 -16.64
CA THR A 54 4.53 -0.65 -17.80
C THR A 54 3.72 -1.90 -18.19
N ILE A 55 4.31 -3.09 -18.02
CA ILE A 55 3.64 -4.38 -18.24
C ILE A 55 2.66 -4.67 -17.09
N PHE A 56 3.11 -4.52 -15.84
CA PHE A 56 2.33 -4.89 -14.65
C PHE A 56 1.21 -3.92 -14.31
N PHE A 57 1.46 -2.62 -14.37
CA PHE A 57 0.47 -1.60 -14.08
C PHE A 57 -0.16 -1.07 -15.36
N ARG A 58 -1.50 -1.03 -15.34
CA ARG A 58 -2.24 -0.43 -16.45
C ARG A 58 -1.97 1.03 -16.62
N GLU A 59 -1.84 1.72 -15.49
CA GLU A 59 -1.63 3.14 -15.43
C GLU A 59 -0.96 3.46 -14.10
N ILE A 60 0.04 4.33 -14.15
CA ILE A 60 0.68 4.92 -12.97
C ILE A 60 0.49 6.42 -13.09
N LYS A 61 -0.26 7.01 -12.14
CA LYS A 61 -0.42 8.47 -12.07
C LYS A 61 0.44 9.05 -10.98
N VAL A 62 0.95 10.24 -11.22
CA VAL A 62 1.72 11.01 -10.24
C VAL A 62 0.98 12.30 -9.93
N ARG A 63 0.97 12.71 -8.66
CA ARG A 63 0.31 13.92 -8.16
C ARG A 63 1.25 14.66 -7.24
N GLY A 64 1.09 15.98 -7.18
CA GLY A 64 1.95 16.83 -6.35
C GLY A 64 3.43 16.75 -6.74
N GLY A 65 3.76 16.32 -7.96
CA GLY A 65 5.16 16.19 -8.38
C GLY A 65 5.96 17.51 -8.33
N HIS A 66 5.28 18.66 -8.31
CA HIS A 66 5.88 19.98 -8.08
C HIS A 66 6.35 20.20 -6.64
N ASN A 67 5.80 19.45 -5.68
CA ASN A 67 6.22 19.47 -4.28
C ASN A 67 7.57 18.76 -4.06
N VAL A 68 8.00 17.92 -5.00
CA VAL A 68 9.33 17.30 -4.91
C VAL A 68 10.38 18.37 -5.17
N PRO A 69 11.30 18.64 -4.22
CA PRO A 69 12.29 19.69 -4.34
C PRO A 69 13.09 19.64 -5.64
N GLY A 70 13.64 20.80 -5.99
CA GLY A 70 14.61 20.94 -7.08
C GLY A 70 15.84 20.07 -6.85
N THR A 71 16.64 19.95 -7.90
CA THR A 71 17.89 19.20 -7.79
C THR A 71 18.88 19.86 -6.83
N GLY A 72 19.75 19.08 -6.20
CA GLY A 72 20.70 19.56 -5.21
C GLY A 72 20.11 19.90 -3.84
N THR A 73 18.85 19.56 -3.59
CA THR A 73 18.21 19.78 -2.29
C THR A 73 18.22 18.49 -1.45
N PRO A 74 18.85 18.49 -0.25
CA PRO A 74 18.80 17.36 0.69
C PRO A 74 17.36 16.95 0.96
N THR A 75 16.99 15.74 0.53
CA THR A 75 15.59 15.29 0.55
C THR A 75 15.45 13.97 1.31
N LEU A 76 14.53 13.94 2.26
CA LEU A 76 14.07 12.72 2.92
C LEU A 76 12.65 12.40 2.44
N MET A 77 12.53 11.44 1.53
CA MET A 77 11.26 10.96 1.01
C MET A 77 10.64 9.96 1.99
N VAL A 78 9.54 10.34 2.62
CA VAL A 78 8.85 9.52 3.62
C VAL A 78 7.61 8.90 2.97
N CYS A 79 7.65 7.59 2.75
CA CYS A 79 6.65 6.89 1.95
C CYS A 79 5.68 6.08 2.80
N ALA A 80 4.39 6.10 2.47
CA ALA A 80 3.37 5.28 3.12
C ALA A 80 2.10 5.13 2.24
N PRO A 81 1.21 4.16 2.48
CA PRO A 81 1.45 2.93 3.24
C PRO A 81 2.46 2.02 2.54
N HIS A 82 3.16 1.19 3.31
CA HIS A 82 4.03 0.15 2.76
C HIS A 82 3.25 -1.13 2.41
N ALA A 83 2.46 -1.06 1.34
CA ALA A 83 1.58 -2.14 0.90
C ALA A 83 2.29 -3.30 0.18
N ASN A 84 3.43 -3.07 -0.48
CA ASN A 84 4.21 -4.07 -1.18
C ASN A 84 5.71 -3.92 -0.88
N GLN A 85 6.34 -5.01 -0.45
CA GLN A 85 7.73 -4.98 0.05
C GLN A 85 8.75 -4.40 -0.94
N PHE A 86 8.64 -4.75 -2.24
CA PHE A 86 9.63 -4.35 -3.25
C PHE A 86 9.07 -3.38 -4.31
N ILE A 87 7.78 -3.45 -4.58
CA ILE A 87 7.16 -2.61 -5.62
C ILE A 87 7.12 -1.16 -5.15
N ASP A 88 6.76 -0.89 -3.89
CA ASP A 88 6.62 0.47 -3.38
C ASP A 88 7.91 1.29 -3.53
N PRO A 89 9.09 0.86 -3.00
CA PRO A 89 10.33 1.63 -3.15
C PRO A 89 10.72 1.78 -4.62
N SER A 90 10.62 0.73 -5.42
CA SER A 90 10.95 0.79 -6.85
C SER A 90 10.04 1.74 -7.63
N LEU A 91 8.75 1.82 -7.29
CA LEU A 91 7.79 2.71 -7.94
C LEU A 91 8.08 4.17 -7.60
N VAL A 92 8.42 4.47 -6.34
CA VAL A 92 8.88 5.81 -5.93
C VAL A 92 10.18 6.18 -6.66
N MET A 93 11.16 5.28 -6.73
CA MET A 93 12.41 5.52 -7.49
C MET A 93 12.14 5.87 -8.95
N VAL A 94 11.35 5.06 -9.66
CA VAL A 94 11.05 5.25 -11.09
C VAL A 94 10.28 6.55 -11.32
N THR A 95 9.25 6.83 -10.52
CA THR A 95 8.42 8.02 -10.70
C THR A 95 9.17 9.30 -10.32
N THR A 96 9.89 9.32 -9.19
CA THR A 96 10.70 10.47 -8.77
C THR A 96 11.78 10.80 -9.79
N ARG A 97 12.42 9.77 -10.38
CA ARG A 97 13.40 9.96 -11.45
C ARG A 97 12.81 10.60 -12.69
N LYS A 98 11.58 10.24 -13.08
CA LYS A 98 10.89 10.80 -14.26
C LYS A 98 10.44 12.25 -14.08
N LEU A 99 10.38 12.77 -12.86
CA LEU A 99 9.98 14.17 -12.62
C LEU A 99 11.03 15.19 -13.08
N LEU A 100 12.23 14.75 -13.46
CA LEU A 100 13.30 15.62 -13.98
C LEU A 100 12.80 16.40 -15.20
N LYS A 101 12.60 17.72 -15.03
CA LYS A 101 12.31 18.65 -16.14
C LYS A 101 13.58 19.33 -16.67
N ASP A 102 14.67 19.31 -15.91
CA ASP A 102 15.94 19.96 -16.28
C ASP A 102 17.05 18.92 -16.51
N SER A 103 17.55 18.84 -17.74
CA SER A 103 18.50 17.83 -18.21
C SER A 103 19.90 17.95 -17.58
N ALA A 104 20.19 19.02 -16.85
CA ALA A 104 21.53 19.34 -16.34
C ALA A 104 21.90 18.65 -15.02
N THR A 105 20.93 18.18 -14.21
CA THR A 105 21.21 17.68 -12.85
C THR A 105 20.44 16.39 -12.53
N ARG A 106 21.12 15.42 -11.90
CA ARG A 106 20.61 14.04 -11.71
C ARG A 106 20.17 13.72 -10.28
N SER A 107 20.02 14.69 -9.37
CA SER A 107 19.98 14.43 -7.91
C SER A 107 18.70 13.80 -7.35
N ARG A 108 17.72 13.47 -8.21
CA ARG A 108 16.47 12.80 -7.81
C ARG A 108 16.61 11.27 -7.69
N GLN A 109 17.80 10.78 -7.38
CA GLN A 109 18.09 9.35 -7.19
C GLN A 109 17.74 8.96 -5.76
N VAL A 110 16.52 8.45 -5.56
CA VAL A 110 16.03 8.06 -4.24
C VAL A 110 16.73 6.76 -3.80
N CYS A 111 17.60 6.85 -2.80
CA CYS A 111 18.29 5.72 -2.19
C CYS A 111 17.52 5.24 -0.96
N PHE A 112 16.97 4.02 -1.00
CA PHE A 112 16.08 3.55 0.06
C PHE A 112 16.81 2.90 1.25
N VAL A 113 16.40 3.30 2.45
CA VAL A 113 16.70 2.64 3.71
C VAL A 113 16.04 1.25 3.71
N THR A 114 16.86 0.21 3.64
CA THR A 114 16.43 -1.17 3.38
C THR A 114 16.90 -2.12 4.46
N ALA A 115 16.03 -3.04 4.91
CA ALA A 115 16.40 -4.05 5.89
C ALA A 115 17.57 -4.91 5.37
N GLU A 116 18.62 -5.06 6.18
CA GLU A 116 19.85 -5.78 5.79
C GLU A 116 19.56 -7.24 5.42
N SER A 117 18.58 -7.87 6.08
CA SER A 117 18.11 -9.22 5.76
C SER A 117 17.57 -9.37 4.34
N SER A 118 16.97 -8.31 3.78
CA SER A 118 16.50 -8.29 2.38
C SER A 118 17.68 -8.24 1.40
N LEU A 119 18.74 -7.50 1.75
CA LEU A 119 19.96 -7.38 0.95
C LEU A 119 20.86 -8.64 0.97
N LYS A 120 20.55 -9.63 1.81
CA LYS A 120 21.18 -10.96 1.78
C LYS A 120 20.60 -11.87 0.68
N GLN A 121 19.42 -11.54 0.15
CA GLN A 121 18.81 -12.32 -0.94
C GLN A 121 19.46 -11.96 -2.28
N ARG A 122 19.91 -12.95 -3.06
CA ARG A 122 20.72 -12.74 -4.29
C ARG A 122 20.18 -11.66 -5.23
N PHE A 123 18.91 -11.78 -5.64
CA PHE A 123 18.29 -10.85 -6.59
C PHE A 123 18.09 -9.45 -6.00
N VAL A 124 17.60 -9.38 -4.76
CA VAL A 124 17.36 -8.11 -4.06
C VAL A 124 18.68 -7.38 -3.78
N SER A 125 19.73 -8.12 -3.46
CA SER A 125 21.08 -7.60 -3.24
C SER A 125 21.64 -6.93 -4.49
N LEU A 126 21.44 -7.56 -5.67
CA LEU A 126 21.89 -7.00 -6.95
C LEU A 126 21.23 -5.65 -7.21
N PHE A 127 19.89 -5.59 -7.18
CA PHE A 127 19.16 -4.33 -7.37
C PHE A 127 19.48 -3.29 -6.29
N GLY A 128 19.59 -3.72 -5.02
CA GLY A 128 19.94 -2.84 -3.91
C GLY A 128 21.31 -2.19 -4.07
N ARG A 129 22.32 -2.94 -4.54
CA ARG A 129 23.65 -2.41 -4.85
C ARG A 129 23.63 -1.42 -6.00
N CYS A 130 22.86 -1.70 -7.06
CA CYS A 130 22.74 -0.80 -8.20
C CYS A 130 21.97 0.49 -7.85
N THR A 131 21.00 0.43 -6.94
CA THR A 131 20.14 1.55 -6.55
C THR A 131 20.61 2.33 -5.32
N GLY A 132 21.77 2.00 -4.76
CA GLY A 132 22.32 2.71 -3.60
C GLY A 132 21.57 2.47 -2.30
N ALA A 133 20.97 1.28 -2.11
CA ALA A 133 20.22 0.95 -0.90
C ALA A 133 21.08 1.08 0.37
N ILE A 134 20.51 1.71 1.40
CA ILE A 134 21.18 1.95 2.69
C ILE A 134 20.77 0.81 3.65
N PRO A 135 21.68 -0.11 4.03
CA PRO A 135 21.35 -1.25 4.88
C PRO A 135 21.04 -0.85 6.32
N VAL A 136 19.96 -1.42 6.87
CA VAL A 136 19.58 -1.28 8.28
C VAL A 136 19.49 -2.64 8.95
N PRO A 137 20.35 -2.92 9.94
CA PRO A 137 20.22 -4.12 10.77
C PRO A 137 19.01 -4.00 11.69
N ARG A 138 18.19 -5.05 11.81
CA ARG A 138 17.03 -5.09 12.71
C ARG A 138 17.18 -6.23 13.71
N ALA A 139 16.90 -5.98 14.99
CA ALA A 139 17.05 -6.98 16.05
C ALA A 139 16.26 -8.26 15.75
N GLN A 140 15.02 -8.11 15.28
CA GLN A 140 14.15 -9.23 14.90
C GLN A 140 14.71 -10.11 13.78
N ASP A 141 15.56 -9.57 12.89
CA ASP A 141 16.14 -10.33 11.78
C ASP A 141 17.34 -11.19 12.24
N ASN A 142 17.88 -10.91 13.44
CA ASN A 142 19.04 -11.58 14.02
C ASN A 142 18.66 -12.53 15.17
N LEU A 143 17.37 -12.85 15.33
CA LEU A 143 16.87 -13.81 16.32
C LEU A 143 17.40 -15.22 16.03
N LYS A 144 18.27 -15.72 16.90
CA LYS A 144 18.82 -17.08 16.83
C LYS A 144 18.24 -17.94 17.96
N PRO A 145 17.96 -19.23 17.72
CA PRO A 145 17.55 -20.13 18.79
C PRO A 145 18.62 -20.19 19.87
N ILE A 146 18.20 -20.11 21.12
CA ILE A 146 19.03 -20.42 22.28
C ILE A 146 19.12 -21.95 22.43
N ASP A 147 20.09 -22.41 23.22
CA ASP A 147 20.22 -23.82 23.59
C ASP A 147 18.85 -24.42 23.97
N ALA A 148 18.53 -25.58 23.39
CA ALA A 148 17.24 -26.24 23.55
C ALA A 148 16.99 -26.69 25.00
N SER A 149 18.05 -26.80 25.81
CA SER A 149 17.96 -27.08 27.24
C SER A 149 17.33 -25.92 28.03
N VAL A 150 17.39 -24.68 27.53
CA VAL A 150 16.94 -23.50 28.28
C VAL A 150 15.55 -23.05 27.84
N LYS A 151 14.61 -23.09 28.77
CA LYS A 151 13.21 -22.67 28.58
C LYS A 151 12.89 -21.42 29.38
N ILE A 152 12.03 -20.56 28.81
CA ILE A 152 11.44 -19.42 29.51
C ILE A 152 9.97 -19.67 29.82
N TYR A 153 9.51 -19.18 30.96
CA TYR A 153 8.11 -19.23 31.39
C TYR A 153 7.79 -17.97 32.20
N CYS A 154 6.49 -17.66 32.34
CA CYS A 154 6.02 -16.57 33.18
C CYS A 154 5.36 -17.18 34.43
N PRO A 155 5.86 -16.92 35.64
CA PRO A 155 5.32 -17.52 36.87
C PRO A 155 3.93 -16.97 37.23
N ASP A 156 3.66 -15.70 36.93
CA ASP A 156 2.35 -15.07 37.17
C ASP A 156 1.95 -14.21 35.95
N LEU A 157 1.19 -14.83 35.05
CA LEU A 157 0.69 -14.17 33.84
C LEU A 157 -0.38 -13.10 34.11
N GLU A 158 -1.08 -13.15 35.24
CA GLU A 158 -2.20 -12.24 35.49
C GLU A 158 -1.73 -10.96 36.21
N ASN A 159 -0.86 -11.09 37.21
CA ASN A 159 -0.41 -9.95 38.00
C ASN A 159 0.96 -9.40 37.56
N ALA A 160 1.85 -10.22 36.99
CA ALA A 160 3.20 -9.81 36.61
C ALA A 160 3.66 -10.37 35.25
N PRO A 161 2.92 -10.10 34.15
CA PRO A 161 3.18 -10.70 32.84
C PRO A 161 4.51 -10.28 32.17
N GLU A 162 5.18 -9.28 32.73
CA GLU A 162 6.48 -8.77 32.26
C GLU A 162 7.65 -9.55 32.85
N VAL A 163 7.44 -10.27 33.95
CA VAL A 163 8.49 -11.04 34.64
C VAL A 163 8.57 -12.44 34.02
N ILE A 164 9.72 -12.76 33.44
CA ILE A 164 10.00 -14.02 32.78
C ILE A 164 11.11 -14.74 33.52
N LYS A 165 10.89 -16.02 33.85
CA LYS A 165 11.88 -16.89 34.47
C LYS A 165 12.43 -17.93 33.50
N GLY A 166 13.68 -18.30 33.71
CA GLY A 166 14.40 -19.35 32.99
C GLY A 166 14.47 -20.64 33.78
N ARG A 167 14.52 -21.78 33.10
CA ARG A 167 14.89 -23.07 33.67
C ARG A 167 15.66 -23.91 32.65
N VAL A 168 16.55 -24.77 33.13
CA VAL A 168 17.34 -25.70 32.30
C VAL A 168 16.80 -27.13 32.44
N GLU A 169 16.53 -27.81 31.33
CA GLU A 169 16.22 -29.25 31.33
C GLU A 169 17.45 -30.04 31.77
N GLY A 170 17.35 -30.74 32.90
CA GLY A 170 18.46 -31.48 33.52
C GLY A 170 19.06 -30.82 34.77
N GLY A 171 18.56 -29.64 35.17
CA GLY A 171 19.06 -28.91 36.33
C GLY A 171 20.25 -28.00 36.00
N GLY A 172 20.43 -26.93 36.79
CA GLY A 172 21.45 -25.91 36.58
C GLY A 172 20.86 -24.51 36.34
N SER A 173 21.70 -23.49 36.51
CA SER A 173 21.32 -22.09 36.28
C SER A 173 21.36 -21.77 34.78
N PRO A 174 20.39 -21.01 34.24
CA PRO A 174 20.37 -20.64 32.84
C PRO A 174 21.33 -19.47 32.49
N GLU A 175 22.02 -18.90 33.49
CA GLU A 175 23.06 -17.86 33.39
C GLU A 175 22.61 -16.59 32.64
N PHE A 176 21.39 -16.11 32.92
CA PHE A 176 20.83 -14.97 32.20
C PHE A 176 21.68 -13.69 32.27
N SER A 177 22.34 -13.41 33.40
CA SER A 177 23.18 -12.22 33.57
C SER A 177 24.39 -12.20 32.64
N ARG A 178 24.91 -13.37 32.27
CA ARG A 178 26.04 -13.50 31.33
C ARG A 178 25.59 -13.55 29.88
N ARG A 179 24.42 -14.12 29.62
CA ARG A 179 23.93 -14.42 28.26
C ARG A 179 23.14 -13.28 27.65
N PHE A 180 22.46 -12.48 28.47
CA PHE A 180 21.51 -11.47 28.03
C PHE A 180 21.86 -10.09 28.55
N VAL A 181 21.49 -9.08 27.77
CA VAL A 181 21.77 -7.68 28.09
C VAL A 181 20.47 -6.88 27.95
N ALA A 182 20.27 -5.86 28.78
CA ALA A 182 19.15 -4.94 28.64
C ALA A 182 19.04 -4.37 27.20
N LYS A 183 17.81 -4.11 26.76
CA LYS A 183 17.41 -3.66 25.41
C LYS A 183 17.59 -4.69 24.28
N SER A 184 18.06 -5.90 24.56
CA SER A 184 18.04 -7.02 23.62
C SER A 184 16.62 -7.54 23.38
N LEU A 185 16.44 -8.41 22.39
CA LEU A 185 15.14 -8.90 21.95
C LEU A 185 15.02 -10.41 22.15
N ILE A 186 13.91 -10.83 22.74
CA ILE A 186 13.49 -12.22 22.86
C ILE A 186 12.33 -12.49 21.91
N GLY A 187 12.37 -13.62 21.21
CA GLY A 187 11.31 -14.07 20.31
C GLY A 187 10.78 -15.45 20.69
N LEU A 188 9.46 -15.59 20.73
CA LEU A 188 8.79 -16.87 20.94
C LEU A 188 8.91 -17.78 19.70
N PRO A 189 8.73 -19.11 19.85
CA PRO A 189 8.69 -20.04 18.72
C PRO A 189 7.63 -19.65 17.70
N ASN A 190 7.82 -20.08 16.46
CA ASN A 190 6.85 -19.89 15.37
C ASN A 190 6.45 -18.42 15.13
N TYR A 191 7.32 -17.46 15.49
CA TYR A 191 7.08 -16.02 15.31
C TYR A 191 5.83 -15.51 16.04
N LEU A 192 5.43 -16.15 17.15
CA LEU A 192 4.23 -15.78 17.91
C LEU A 192 4.30 -14.39 18.54
N GLY A 193 5.50 -13.89 18.80
CA GLY A 193 5.71 -12.55 19.34
C GLY A 193 7.16 -12.31 19.71
N ASN A 194 7.54 -11.03 19.78
CA ASN A 194 8.84 -10.58 20.26
C ASN A 194 8.65 -9.60 21.41
N ALA A 195 9.52 -9.66 22.41
CA ALA A 195 9.53 -8.72 23.54
C ALA A 195 10.96 -8.23 23.78
N GLN A 196 11.09 -6.96 24.18
CA GLN A 196 12.37 -6.35 24.51
C GLN A 196 12.67 -6.54 26.00
N ILE A 197 13.89 -6.92 26.35
CA ILE A 197 14.35 -6.98 27.74
C ILE A 197 14.52 -5.56 28.27
N SER A 198 13.81 -5.22 29.34
CA SER A 198 14.01 -3.98 30.10
C SER A 198 15.28 -4.09 30.92
N GLU A 199 15.35 -5.11 31.77
CA GLU A 199 16.43 -5.38 32.70
C GLU A 199 16.61 -6.90 32.93
N VAL A 200 17.82 -7.27 33.35
CA VAL A 200 18.19 -8.63 33.75
C VAL A 200 18.45 -8.54 35.26
N LEU A 201 17.61 -9.16 36.07
CA LEU A 201 17.67 -9.03 37.53
C LEU A 201 18.71 -9.99 38.13
N ASP A 202 18.67 -11.23 37.69
CA ASP A 202 19.53 -12.31 38.15
C ASP A 202 19.72 -13.37 37.05
N ASP A 203 20.40 -14.47 37.37
CA ASP A 203 20.69 -15.54 36.41
C ASP A 203 19.46 -16.35 35.96
N GLU A 204 18.29 -16.13 36.57
CA GLU A 204 17.04 -16.83 36.26
C GLU A 204 15.91 -15.89 35.81
N THR A 205 15.99 -14.59 36.06
CA THR A 205 14.87 -13.67 35.98
C THR A 205 15.15 -12.48 35.05
N LEU A 206 14.23 -12.26 34.10
CA LEU A 206 14.23 -11.18 33.14
C LEU A 206 12.95 -10.36 33.31
N VAL A 207 13.05 -9.04 33.16
CA VAL A 207 11.89 -8.16 33.08
C VAL A 207 11.80 -7.63 31.66
N LEU A 208 10.63 -7.82 31.05
CA LEU A 208 10.32 -7.31 29.72
C LEU A 208 9.83 -5.87 29.81
N LYS A 209 10.12 -5.07 28.77
CA LYS A 209 9.61 -3.70 28.66
C LYS A 209 8.08 -3.65 28.45
N ALA A 210 7.54 -4.70 27.86
CA ALA A 210 6.10 -4.90 27.67
C ALA A 210 5.85 -6.42 27.59
N PRO A 211 4.72 -6.90 28.11
CA PRO A 211 4.43 -8.33 28.10
C PRO A 211 4.17 -8.83 26.68
N PHE A 212 4.33 -10.14 26.46
CA PHE A 212 3.83 -10.76 25.24
C PHE A 212 2.30 -10.62 25.16
N LYS A 213 1.73 -10.59 23.96
CA LYS A 213 0.27 -10.45 23.76
C LYS A 213 -0.49 -11.74 24.08
N PHE A 214 -0.45 -12.18 25.35
CA PHE A 214 -1.07 -13.43 25.80
C PHE A 214 -2.59 -13.33 25.90
N LYS A 215 -3.15 -12.17 26.24
CA LYS A 215 -4.61 -11.95 26.36
C LYS A 215 -5.37 -12.20 25.06
N SER A 216 -4.74 -11.94 23.91
CA SER A 216 -5.33 -12.13 22.59
C SER A 216 -4.94 -13.45 21.91
N ASN A 217 -4.15 -14.31 22.57
CA ASN A 217 -3.62 -15.53 21.92
C ASN A 217 -3.33 -16.65 22.94
N ASP A 218 -4.25 -17.61 23.02
CA ASP A 218 -4.16 -18.77 23.92
C ASP A 218 -2.91 -19.62 23.72
N LYS A 219 -2.34 -19.64 22.51
CA LYS A 219 -1.08 -20.38 22.27
C LYS A 219 0.08 -19.77 23.03
N ILE A 220 0.14 -18.44 23.12
CA ILE A 220 1.17 -17.73 23.88
C ILE A 220 0.99 -18.02 25.37
N ARG A 221 -0.26 -17.98 25.86
CA ARG A 221 -0.58 -18.30 27.26
C ARG A 221 -0.10 -19.69 27.66
N LYS A 222 -0.42 -20.72 26.85
CA LYS A 222 0.04 -22.09 27.10
C LYS A 222 1.56 -22.21 27.10
N LEU A 223 2.25 -21.65 26.10
CA LEU A 223 3.70 -21.71 26.00
C LEU A 223 4.42 -21.01 27.16
N LEU A 224 3.89 -19.87 27.62
CA LEU A 224 4.45 -19.13 28.75
C LEU A 224 4.16 -19.81 30.09
N THR A 225 3.09 -20.60 30.20
CA THR A 225 2.76 -21.35 31.42
C THR A 225 3.56 -22.65 31.51
N GLU A 226 3.63 -23.41 30.42
CA GLU A 226 4.31 -24.71 30.35
C GLU A 226 5.84 -24.57 30.20
N GLY A 227 6.30 -23.39 29.81
CA GLY A 227 7.69 -23.10 29.49
C GLY A 227 8.06 -23.49 28.07
N THR A 228 8.81 -22.61 27.40
CA THR A 228 9.06 -22.72 25.97
C THR A 228 10.48 -22.36 25.59
N ASN A 229 10.96 -22.94 24.49
CA ASN A 229 12.21 -22.53 23.87
C ASN A 229 12.03 -21.14 23.27
N PHE A 230 13.11 -20.38 23.15
CA PHE A 230 13.03 -19.02 22.64
C PHE A 230 14.23 -18.67 21.77
N LYS A 231 14.11 -17.54 21.08
CA LYS A 231 15.17 -16.96 20.29
C LYS A 231 15.66 -15.68 20.94
N TYR A 232 16.94 -15.40 20.77
CA TYR A 232 17.59 -14.21 21.28
C TYR A 232 18.25 -13.42 20.15
N ALA A 233 18.18 -12.10 20.24
CA ALA A 233 18.94 -11.18 19.42
C ALA A 233 19.52 -10.07 20.29
N ALA A 234 20.84 -9.88 20.21
CA ALA A 234 21.53 -8.80 20.90
C ALA A 234 21.02 -7.42 20.45
N LYS A 235 21.16 -6.42 21.33
CA LYS A 235 20.89 -5.02 21.00
C LYS A 235 21.74 -4.61 19.81
N ILE A 236 21.10 -4.00 18.81
CA ILE A 236 21.78 -3.48 17.63
C ILE A 236 22.07 -1.99 17.85
N ASP A 237 23.29 -1.59 17.50
CA ASP A 237 23.66 -0.18 17.41
C ASP A 237 23.39 0.33 15.99
N ASN A 238 22.43 1.26 15.87
CA ASN A 238 22.05 1.88 14.60
C ASN A 238 22.85 3.15 14.30
N SER A 239 23.83 3.53 15.13
CA SER A 239 24.61 4.77 14.95
C SER A 239 25.28 4.82 13.58
N LYS A 240 25.83 3.70 13.09
CA LYS A 240 26.40 3.59 11.73
C LYS A 240 25.37 3.82 10.63
N THR A 241 24.15 3.30 10.79
CA THR A 241 23.06 3.50 9.83
C THR A 241 22.65 4.97 9.77
N PHE A 242 22.49 5.62 10.94
CA PHE A 242 22.18 7.04 10.99
C PHE A 242 23.29 7.87 10.33
N GLN A 243 24.56 7.57 10.61
CA GLN A 243 25.69 8.24 9.98
C GLN A 243 25.67 8.12 8.45
N ASN A 244 25.39 6.93 7.90
CA ASN A 244 25.28 6.76 6.45
C ASN A 244 24.15 7.61 5.83
N VAL A 245 23.02 7.74 6.53
CA VAL A 245 21.90 8.59 6.08
C VAL A 245 22.30 10.06 6.14
N PHE A 246 22.97 10.48 7.23
CA PHE A 246 23.46 11.84 7.38
C PHE A 246 24.46 12.21 6.29
N ASP A 247 25.45 11.36 6.01
CA ASP A 247 26.43 11.59 4.96
C ASP A 247 25.75 11.69 3.56
N HIS A 248 24.71 10.90 3.34
CA HIS A 248 23.93 10.96 2.10
C HIS A 248 23.14 12.26 1.96
N LEU A 249 22.56 12.78 3.05
CA LEU A 249 21.84 14.07 3.06
C LEU A 249 22.81 15.26 2.93
N HIS A 250 23.97 15.23 3.60
CA HIS A 250 24.99 16.28 3.52
C HIS A 250 25.61 16.42 2.13
N THR A 251 25.55 15.36 1.32
CA THR A 251 25.95 15.38 -0.08
C THR A 251 24.82 15.77 -1.02
N ASN A 252 23.76 16.43 -0.51
CA ASN A 252 22.56 16.83 -1.26
C ASN A 252 21.82 15.65 -1.93
N GLY A 253 21.97 14.45 -1.38
CA GLY A 253 21.32 13.24 -1.87
C GLY A 253 19.84 13.15 -1.48
N CYS A 254 19.18 12.12 -2.00
CA CYS A 254 17.77 11.84 -1.74
C CYS A 254 17.62 10.48 -1.07
N VAL A 255 17.17 10.46 0.19
CA VAL A 255 16.98 9.23 0.98
C VAL A 255 15.49 8.89 1.01
N GLY A 256 15.15 7.64 0.67
CA GLY A 256 13.79 7.12 0.79
C GLY A 256 13.62 6.23 2.03
N ILE A 257 12.51 6.36 2.74
CA ILE A 257 12.19 5.51 3.89
C ILE A 257 10.70 5.19 3.99
N PHE A 258 10.38 3.95 4.35
CA PHE A 258 9.05 3.54 4.81
C PHE A 258 9.06 3.47 6.34
N PRO A 259 8.55 4.50 7.04
CA PRO A 259 8.76 4.64 8.48
C PRO A 259 7.92 3.67 9.34
N GLU A 260 7.00 2.92 8.72
CA GLU A 260 6.28 1.80 9.34
C GLU A 260 7.24 0.62 9.63
N GLY A 261 8.33 0.52 8.86
CA GLY A 261 9.44 -0.41 9.04
C GLY A 261 9.18 -1.87 8.64
N GLY A 262 8.05 -2.14 8.00
CA GLY A 262 7.73 -3.42 7.35
C GLY A 262 6.46 -3.31 6.51
N SER A 263 6.33 -4.14 5.47
CA SER A 263 5.15 -4.14 4.62
C SER A 263 3.97 -4.88 5.25
N HIS A 264 2.75 -4.42 4.97
CA HIS A 264 1.51 -5.02 5.48
C HIS A 264 0.33 -4.78 4.54
N ASP A 265 -0.75 -5.50 4.80
CA ASP A 265 -1.99 -5.49 4.03
C ASP A 265 -3.17 -4.82 4.76
N ARG A 266 -2.91 -4.18 5.90
CA ARG A 266 -3.90 -3.38 6.66
C ARG A 266 -4.44 -2.17 5.87
N PRO A 267 -5.69 -1.74 6.14
CA PRO A 267 -6.28 -0.56 5.52
C PRO A 267 -5.79 0.76 6.13
N SER A 268 -5.32 0.74 7.38
CA SER A 268 -4.76 1.90 8.08
C SER A 268 -3.23 1.84 8.11
N LEU A 269 -2.59 3.00 8.26
CA LEU A 269 -1.17 3.10 8.57
C LEU A 269 -0.82 2.47 9.92
N LEU A 270 0.38 1.89 10.01
CA LEU A 270 1.01 1.51 11.26
C LEU A 270 1.66 2.73 11.94
N PRO A 271 1.94 2.65 13.26
CA PRO A 271 2.68 3.70 13.94
C PRO A 271 4.03 4.00 13.27
N ILE A 272 4.24 5.28 12.97
CA ILE A 272 5.45 5.81 12.32
C ILE A 272 6.61 5.79 13.32
N LYS A 273 7.76 5.24 12.94
CA LYS A 273 8.92 5.13 13.82
C LYS A 273 9.68 6.45 13.92
N ALA A 274 10.10 6.81 15.14
CA ALA A 274 10.87 8.01 15.45
C ALA A 274 12.18 8.18 14.64
N GLY A 275 12.74 7.09 14.11
CA GLY A 275 13.96 7.12 13.29
C GLY A 275 13.91 8.09 12.11
N VAL A 276 12.73 8.32 11.51
CA VAL A 276 12.57 9.29 10.41
C VAL A 276 12.82 10.74 10.86
N ALA A 277 12.30 11.10 12.04
CA ALA A 277 12.50 12.43 12.61
C ALA A 277 13.97 12.62 13.06
N ILE A 278 14.57 11.59 13.68
CA ILE A 278 15.99 11.59 14.07
C ILE A 278 16.90 11.80 12.85
N MET A 279 16.60 11.16 11.71
CA MET A 279 17.38 11.33 10.48
C MET A 279 17.37 12.78 9.97
N ALA A 280 16.19 13.43 9.97
CA ALA A 280 16.07 14.80 9.50
C ALA A 280 16.68 15.82 10.48
N LEU A 281 16.37 15.70 11.78
CA LEU A 281 16.86 16.60 12.82
C LEU A 281 18.38 16.46 13.03
N GLY A 282 18.89 15.22 13.06
CA GLY A 282 20.31 14.95 13.26
C GLY A 282 21.20 15.47 12.12
N ALA A 283 20.67 15.48 10.88
CA ALA A 283 21.34 16.11 9.75
C ALA A 283 21.31 17.66 9.84
N ALA A 284 20.15 18.24 10.18
CA ALA A 284 20.01 19.70 10.33
C ALA A 284 20.77 20.26 11.54
N ALA A 285 20.97 19.48 12.60
CA ALA A 285 21.72 19.87 13.78
C ALA A 285 23.24 19.93 13.55
N ALA A 286 23.75 19.19 12.57
CA ALA A 286 25.19 19.08 12.30
C ALA A 286 25.75 20.24 11.46
N ASP A 287 24.92 20.90 10.65
CA ASP A 287 25.32 22.00 9.78
C ASP A 287 24.31 23.17 9.87
N PRO A 288 24.73 24.37 10.32
CA PRO A 288 23.89 25.56 10.41
C PRO A 288 23.30 26.07 9.09
N ASN A 289 23.77 25.60 7.93
CA ASN A 289 23.22 25.96 6.62
C ASN A 289 22.31 24.88 6.03
N MET A 290 22.25 23.72 6.67
CA MET A 290 21.51 22.57 6.18
C MET A 290 20.01 22.76 6.33
N ARG A 291 19.28 22.48 5.24
CA ARG A 291 17.82 22.42 5.22
C ARG A 291 17.40 21.09 4.60
N VAL A 292 16.91 20.20 5.43
CA VAL A 292 16.42 18.89 4.98
C VAL A 292 14.95 19.00 4.63
N HIS A 293 14.61 18.69 3.39
CA HIS A 293 13.23 18.67 2.91
C HIS A 293 12.63 17.28 3.13
N VAL A 294 11.73 17.17 4.11
CA VAL A 294 11.00 15.93 4.40
C VAL A 294 9.73 15.91 3.55
N VAL A 295 9.68 15.06 2.52
CA VAL A 295 8.55 15.00 1.58
C VAL A 295 7.67 13.78 1.89
N PRO A 296 6.40 13.98 2.29
CA PRO A 296 5.45 12.88 2.44
C PRO A 296 5.04 12.34 1.05
N CYS A 297 5.12 11.03 0.87
CA CYS A 297 4.77 10.34 -0.36
C CYS A 297 3.73 9.25 -0.10
N GLY A 298 2.53 9.45 -0.64
CA GLY A 298 1.40 8.53 -0.56
C GLY A 298 1.39 7.54 -1.72
N LEU A 299 1.28 6.24 -1.43
CA LEU A 299 1.08 5.18 -2.43
C LEU A 299 -0.34 4.61 -2.38
N HIS A 300 -1.05 4.66 -3.51
CA HIS A 300 -2.39 4.13 -3.62
C HIS A 300 -2.46 3.09 -4.74
N TYR A 301 -2.88 1.88 -4.38
CA TYR A 301 -3.12 0.80 -5.32
C TYR A 301 -4.59 0.46 -5.36
N PHE A 302 -5.13 0.27 -6.55
CA PHE A 302 -6.53 -0.13 -6.72
C PHE A 302 -6.70 -1.59 -6.26
N HIS A 303 -5.80 -2.44 -6.74
CA HIS A 303 -5.60 -3.81 -6.28
C HIS A 303 -4.11 -4.04 -6.13
N ARG A 304 -3.67 -4.31 -4.90
CA ARG A 304 -2.25 -4.37 -4.52
C ARG A 304 -1.55 -5.61 -5.09
N ASP A 305 -2.28 -6.71 -5.26
CA ASP A 305 -1.79 -8.06 -5.57
C ASP A 305 -2.07 -8.51 -7.02
N LYS A 306 -2.81 -7.70 -7.79
CA LYS A 306 -3.37 -8.09 -9.09
C LYS A 306 -2.64 -7.45 -10.26
N PHE A 307 -2.46 -8.24 -11.32
CA PHE A 307 -1.85 -7.81 -12.58
C PHE A 307 -2.79 -6.83 -13.31
N ARG A 308 -2.21 -5.87 -14.05
CA ARG A 308 -2.92 -4.77 -14.74
C ARG A 308 -3.78 -3.90 -13.82
N SER A 309 -3.40 -3.85 -12.54
CA SER A 309 -3.95 -2.88 -11.59
C SER A 309 -3.45 -1.47 -11.92
N ARG A 310 -4.02 -0.46 -11.28
CA ARG A 310 -3.60 0.94 -11.40
C ARG A 310 -2.94 1.37 -10.09
N ALA A 311 -1.99 2.28 -10.19
CA ALA A 311 -1.30 2.86 -9.05
C ALA A 311 -1.29 4.39 -9.15
N VAL A 312 -1.33 5.06 -8.01
CA VAL A 312 -1.26 6.51 -7.89
C VAL A 312 -0.22 6.83 -6.83
N LEU A 313 0.74 7.69 -7.17
CA LEU A 313 1.71 8.25 -6.24
C LEU A 313 1.42 9.74 -6.02
N GLU A 314 1.31 10.15 -4.78
CA GLU A 314 1.00 11.53 -4.39
C GLU A 314 2.09 12.09 -3.49
N TYR A 315 2.74 13.16 -3.93
CA TYR A 315 3.74 13.90 -3.14
C TYR A 315 3.07 15.09 -2.45
N GLY A 316 3.10 15.13 -1.12
CA GLY A 316 2.59 16.25 -0.33
C GLY A 316 3.62 17.36 -0.17
N GLU A 317 3.21 18.46 0.47
CA GLU A 317 4.07 19.62 0.71
C GLU A 317 5.29 19.25 1.58
N PRO A 318 6.51 19.71 1.23
CA PRO A 318 7.70 19.44 2.01
C PRO A 318 7.68 20.11 3.38
N ILE A 319 8.01 19.35 4.42
CA ILE A 319 8.33 19.88 5.75
C ILE A 319 9.82 20.24 5.75
N VAL A 320 10.14 21.52 5.87
CA VAL A 320 11.53 22.01 5.87
C VAL A 320 12.09 21.94 7.28
N VAL A 321 13.02 21.02 7.51
CA VAL A 321 13.75 20.88 8.76
C VAL A 321 15.05 21.67 8.65
N GLY A 322 15.04 22.89 9.19
CA GLY A 322 16.17 23.80 9.16
C GLY A 322 16.99 23.86 10.47
N PRO A 323 17.95 24.79 10.53
CA PRO A 323 18.90 24.91 11.64
C PRO A 323 18.25 25.19 13.00
N GLU A 324 17.13 25.92 13.01
CA GLU A 324 16.39 26.22 14.25
C GLU A 324 15.85 24.94 14.92
N LEU A 325 15.27 24.03 14.13
CA LEU A 325 14.83 22.72 14.61
C LEU A 325 16.02 21.84 14.99
N GLY A 326 17.15 21.97 14.28
CA GLY A 326 18.42 21.32 14.65
C GLY A 326 18.94 21.74 16.02
N ARG A 327 18.91 23.05 16.34
CA ARG A 327 19.29 23.59 17.66
C ARG A 327 18.34 23.12 18.75
N LYS A 328 17.02 23.20 18.53
CA LYS A 328 16.01 22.66 19.45
C LYS A 328 16.22 21.17 19.73
N TYR A 329 16.58 20.39 18.71
CA TYR A 329 16.88 18.98 18.87
C TYR A 329 18.17 18.73 19.67
N ALA A 330 19.16 19.62 19.63
CA ALA A 330 20.35 19.51 20.46
C ALA A 330 20.05 19.79 21.95
N GLU A 331 19.11 20.71 22.23
CA GLU A 331 18.66 21.08 23.58
C GLU A 331 17.64 20.09 24.18
N ASP A 332 16.57 19.78 23.45
CA ASP A 332 15.56 18.77 23.80
C ASP A 332 15.38 17.75 22.67
N PRO A 333 16.18 16.66 22.67
CA PRO A 333 16.11 15.64 21.65
C PRO A 333 14.79 14.88 21.62
N ARG A 334 14.13 14.68 22.78
CA ARG A 334 12.92 13.86 22.85
C ARG A 334 11.69 14.65 22.41
N GLY A 335 11.47 15.84 22.95
CA GLY A 335 10.32 16.67 22.60
C GLY A 335 10.34 17.07 21.12
N THR A 336 11.49 17.50 20.60
CA THR A 336 11.61 17.89 19.19
C THR A 336 11.35 16.72 18.23
N VAL A 337 11.78 15.50 18.59
CA VAL A 337 11.49 14.29 17.80
C VAL A 337 10.00 13.97 17.82
N GLU A 338 9.34 14.07 18.97
CA GLU A 338 7.90 13.82 19.11
C GLU A 338 7.07 14.79 18.27
N ASP A 339 7.39 16.09 18.32
CA ASP A 339 6.72 17.15 17.56
C ASP A 339 6.88 16.96 16.05
N LEU A 340 8.12 16.70 15.58
CA LEU A 340 8.36 16.47 14.16
C LEU A 340 7.70 15.17 13.70
N LEU A 341 7.73 14.11 14.51
CA LEU A 341 7.09 12.84 14.18
C LEU A 341 5.56 13.02 14.03
N LYS A 342 4.92 13.79 14.91
CA LYS A 342 3.50 14.13 14.81
C LYS A 342 3.20 14.90 13.53
N THR A 343 4.06 15.86 13.17
CA THR A 343 3.93 16.66 11.94
C THR A 343 4.06 15.79 10.68
N ILE A 344 5.09 14.94 10.61
CA ILE A 344 5.28 13.98 9.51
C ILE A 344 4.10 13.03 9.40
N THR A 345 3.61 12.53 10.53
CA THR A 345 2.47 11.61 10.58
C THR A 345 1.21 12.26 10.00
N ASN A 346 0.89 13.49 10.41
CA ASN A 346 -0.24 14.25 9.86
C ASN A 346 -0.11 14.53 8.36
N ALA A 347 1.10 14.83 7.89
CA ALA A 347 1.37 15.04 6.48
C ALA A 347 1.22 13.75 5.65
N LEU A 348 1.63 12.60 6.20
CA LEU A 348 1.37 11.28 5.59
C LEU A 348 -0.13 10.97 5.54
N TYR A 349 -0.88 11.24 6.61
CA TYR A 349 -2.33 11.07 6.64
C TYR A 349 -3.02 11.88 5.54
N ALA A 350 -2.53 13.07 5.20
CA ALA A 350 -3.10 13.90 4.15
C ALA A 350 -2.92 13.31 2.74
N VAL A 351 -1.85 12.54 2.52
CA VAL A 351 -1.55 11.92 1.21
C VAL A 351 -1.91 10.43 1.14
N THR A 352 -2.51 9.84 2.19
CA THR A 352 -2.86 8.41 2.24
C THR A 352 -4.33 8.18 2.57
N GLU A 353 -4.93 7.11 2.01
CA GLU A 353 -6.31 6.73 2.29
C GLU A 353 -6.35 5.97 3.62
N ASN A 354 -6.65 6.67 4.71
CA ASN A 354 -6.77 6.06 6.03
C ASN A 354 -8.23 5.91 6.41
N ALA A 355 -8.74 4.69 6.42
CA ALA A 355 -10.05 4.38 6.97
C ALA A 355 -9.90 3.43 8.19
N PRO A 356 -10.66 3.65 9.28
CA PRO A 356 -10.64 2.78 10.46
C PRO A 356 -11.04 1.32 10.17
N SER A 357 -11.95 1.10 9.22
CA SER A 357 -12.38 -0.22 8.76
C SER A 357 -12.72 -0.21 7.27
N PHE A 358 -12.86 -1.40 6.69
CA PHE A 358 -13.23 -1.56 5.28
C PHE A 358 -14.63 -0.99 4.99
N ASP A 359 -15.59 -1.17 5.89
CA ASP A 359 -16.97 -0.68 5.69
C ASP A 359 -17.04 0.85 5.78
N VAL A 360 -16.23 1.45 6.66
CA VAL A 360 -16.07 2.91 6.70
C VAL A 360 -15.47 3.40 5.39
N LEU A 361 -14.45 2.74 4.87
CA LEU A 361 -13.87 3.08 3.57
C LEU A 361 -14.93 3.06 2.46
N MET A 362 -15.72 1.99 2.37
CA MET A 362 -16.79 1.87 1.37
C MET A 362 -17.85 2.96 1.53
N THR A 363 -18.17 3.33 2.77
CA THR A 363 -19.12 4.40 3.09
C THR A 363 -18.61 5.75 2.63
N ILE A 364 -17.38 6.13 2.99
CA ILE A 364 -16.74 7.39 2.58
C ILE A 364 -16.68 7.47 1.05
N GLN A 365 -16.32 6.37 0.40
CA GLN A 365 -16.23 6.32 -1.05
C GLN A 365 -17.60 6.44 -1.72
N ALA A 366 -18.66 5.87 -1.15
CA ALA A 366 -20.04 6.04 -1.63
C ALA A 366 -20.53 7.46 -1.39
N ALA A 367 -20.30 8.01 -0.19
CA ALA A 367 -20.61 9.38 0.18
C ALA A 367 -20.02 10.35 -0.83
N ARG A 368 -18.72 10.24 -1.13
CA ARG A 368 -18.07 11.05 -2.15
C ARG A 368 -18.74 10.93 -3.53
N ARG A 369 -19.07 9.72 -3.98
CA ARG A 369 -19.67 9.49 -5.32
C ARG A 369 -21.09 10.05 -5.43
N LEU A 370 -21.83 10.04 -4.33
CA LEU A 370 -23.25 10.39 -4.28
C LEU A 370 -23.48 11.82 -3.77
N TYR A 371 -22.49 12.48 -3.20
CA TYR A 371 -22.56 13.87 -2.78
C TYR A 371 -22.71 14.80 -4.00
N GLN A 372 -23.74 15.66 -3.99
CA GLN A 372 -24.09 16.57 -5.09
C GLN A 372 -23.79 18.04 -4.77
N PRO A 373 -22.57 18.54 -5.02
CA PRO A 373 -22.41 19.98 -5.21
C PRO A 373 -22.63 20.36 -6.68
N ALA A 374 -22.12 19.59 -7.65
CA ALA A 374 -22.34 19.85 -9.07
C ALA A 374 -22.18 18.58 -9.92
N ARG A 375 -23.05 18.39 -10.91
CA ARG A 375 -22.94 17.33 -11.92
C ARG A 375 -21.80 17.66 -12.89
N GLY A 376 -20.55 17.39 -12.51
CA GLY A 376 -19.41 17.60 -13.39
C GLY A 376 -18.15 16.80 -13.01
N LYS A 377 -17.12 16.88 -13.86
CA LYS A 377 -15.89 16.10 -13.71
C LYS A 377 -14.99 16.74 -12.65
N VAL A 378 -15.01 16.20 -11.43
CA VAL A 378 -14.19 16.70 -10.31
C VAL A 378 -12.71 16.31 -10.49
N SER A 379 -11.79 17.28 -10.47
CA SER A 379 -10.35 17.00 -10.53
C SER A 379 -9.94 15.94 -9.50
N LEU A 380 -9.02 15.05 -9.87
CA LEU A 380 -8.58 13.94 -9.01
C LEU A 380 -8.04 14.50 -7.65
N SER A 381 -7.54 15.76 -7.59
CA SER A 381 -6.94 16.37 -6.38
C SER A 381 -8.02 16.82 -5.40
N ASN A 382 -9.07 17.45 -5.92
CA ASN A 382 -10.27 17.78 -5.15
C ASN A 382 -10.93 16.53 -4.57
N VAL A 383 -10.88 15.41 -5.28
CA VAL A 383 -11.39 14.14 -4.75
C VAL A 383 -10.65 13.64 -3.51
N VAL A 384 -9.31 13.72 -3.49
CA VAL A 384 -8.53 13.29 -2.31
C VAL A 384 -8.84 14.20 -1.13
N GLU A 385 -8.93 15.50 -1.38
CA GLU A 385 -9.30 16.48 -0.36
C GLU A 385 -10.74 16.26 0.17
N ILE A 386 -11.70 15.94 -0.71
CA ILE A 386 -13.05 15.55 -0.28
C ILE A 386 -13.01 14.27 0.57
N ASN A 387 -12.29 13.23 0.13
CA ASN A 387 -12.15 11.99 0.89
C ASN A 387 -11.57 12.26 2.29
N ARG A 388 -10.52 13.08 2.37
CA ARG A 388 -9.91 13.51 3.62
C ARG A 388 -10.91 14.23 4.51
N ARG A 389 -11.68 15.19 3.98
CA ARG A 389 -12.68 15.94 4.74
C ARG A 389 -13.84 15.07 5.20
N LEU A 390 -14.32 14.16 4.36
CA LEU A 390 -15.34 13.17 4.72
C LEU A 390 -14.83 12.25 5.84
N LEU A 391 -13.57 11.83 5.79
CA LEU A 391 -12.94 11.02 6.85
C LEU A 391 -12.82 11.79 8.17
N ILE A 392 -12.43 13.07 8.13
CA ILE A 392 -12.39 13.94 9.32
C ILE A 392 -13.80 14.09 9.90
N GLY A 393 -14.79 14.39 9.05
CA GLY A 393 -16.18 14.54 9.49
C GLY A 393 -16.75 13.25 10.08
N TYR A 394 -16.49 12.11 9.44
CA TYR A 394 -16.86 10.79 9.94
C TYR A 394 -16.20 10.50 11.29
N SER A 395 -14.92 10.78 11.45
CA SER A 395 -14.21 10.50 12.71
C SER A 395 -14.79 11.29 13.90
N LYS A 396 -15.32 12.49 13.65
CA LYS A 396 -15.94 13.34 14.67
C LYS A 396 -17.39 12.94 14.99
N TYR A 397 -18.12 12.36 14.04
CA TYR A 397 -19.55 12.03 14.17
C TYR A 397 -19.86 10.54 13.95
N LYS A 398 -18.88 9.65 14.16
CA LYS A 398 -19.01 8.21 13.90
C LYS A 398 -20.18 7.55 14.66
N ASP A 399 -20.51 8.10 15.83
CA ASP A 399 -21.56 7.60 16.72
C ASP A 399 -22.92 8.29 16.47
N ASP A 400 -23.01 9.23 15.53
CA ASP A 400 -24.26 9.91 15.17
C ASP A 400 -25.22 8.92 14.48
N PRO A 401 -26.49 8.79 14.93
CA PRO A 401 -27.46 7.87 14.34
C PRO A 401 -27.65 8.03 12.83
N ARG A 402 -27.50 9.24 12.30
CA ARG A 402 -27.62 9.52 10.85
C ARG A 402 -26.45 8.92 10.08
N ILE A 403 -25.25 8.95 10.63
CA ILE A 403 -24.07 8.35 10.00
C ILE A 403 -24.17 6.82 10.01
N ILE A 404 -24.61 6.23 11.13
CA ILE A 404 -24.85 4.78 11.23
C ILE A 404 -25.91 4.32 10.22
N HIS A 405 -27.02 5.06 10.10
CA HIS A 405 -28.06 4.79 9.10
C HIS A 405 -27.51 4.88 7.67
N LEU A 406 -26.75 5.94 7.35
CA LEU A 406 -26.12 6.10 6.03
C LEU A 406 -25.19 4.93 5.70
N GLN A 407 -24.40 4.45 6.67
CA GLN A 407 -23.55 3.27 6.48
C GLN A 407 -24.36 2.03 6.09
N GLN A 408 -25.44 1.74 6.81
CA GLN A 408 -26.31 0.60 6.52
C GLN A 408 -26.95 0.72 5.14
N MET A 409 -27.44 1.90 4.77
CA MET A 409 -28.07 2.14 3.47
C MET A 409 -27.07 2.07 2.31
N VAL A 410 -25.85 2.59 2.50
CA VAL A 410 -24.76 2.45 1.54
C VAL A 410 -24.39 0.98 1.35
N ASN A 411 -24.27 0.21 2.43
CA ASN A 411 -23.98 -1.22 2.34
C ASN A 411 -25.07 -1.98 1.59
N LYS A 412 -26.35 -1.70 1.89
CA LYS A 412 -27.48 -2.28 1.16
C LYS A 412 -27.46 -1.95 -0.33
N TYR A 413 -27.17 -0.69 -0.68
CA TYR A 413 -27.05 -0.25 -2.07
C TYR A 413 -25.86 -0.90 -2.79
N ASN A 414 -24.68 -0.93 -2.16
CA ASN A 414 -23.49 -1.59 -2.71
C ASN A 414 -23.71 -3.09 -2.92
N ASN A 415 -24.43 -3.76 -2.01
CA ASN A 415 -24.80 -5.17 -2.15
C ASN A 415 -25.78 -5.38 -3.32
N ALA A 416 -26.74 -4.47 -3.52
CA ALA A 416 -27.65 -4.52 -4.67
C ALA A 416 -26.89 -4.34 -5.99
N LEU A 417 -25.97 -3.37 -6.07
CA LEU A 417 -25.08 -3.18 -7.21
C LEU A 417 -24.24 -4.42 -7.48
N TYR A 418 -23.65 -5.00 -6.44
CA TYR A 418 -22.83 -6.19 -6.54
C TYR A 418 -23.62 -7.39 -7.05
N SER A 419 -24.82 -7.63 -6.51
CA SER A 419 -25.68 -8.73 -6.95
C SER A 419 -26.11 -8.61 -8.42
N LEU A 420 -26.20 -7.38 -8.92
CA LEU A 420 -26.51 -7.08 -10.32
C LEU A 420 -25.27 -6.96 -11.20
N GLY A 421 -24.05 -6.98 -10.65
CA GLY A 421 -22.83 -6.74 -11.42
C GLY A 421 -22.75 -5.33 -12.03
N LEU A 422 -23.40 -4.36 -11.40
CA LEU A 422 -23.46 -2.96 -11.84
C LEU A 422 -22.49 -2.07 -11.08
N LYS A 423 -22.03 -1.01 -11.74
CA LYS A 423 -21.33 0.12 -11.11
C LYS A 423 -22.29 1.28 -10.90
N ASP A 424 -22.01 2.11 -9.89
CA ASP A 424 -22.86 3.26 -9.56
C ASP A 424 -23.16 4.17 -10.76
N HIS A 425 -22.13 4.51 -11.56
CA HIS A 425 -22.30 5.38 -12.73
C HIS A 425 -23.23 4.78 -13.80
N GLN A 426 -23.34 3.45 -13.85
CA GLN A 426 -24.17 2.75 -14.83
C GLN A 426 -25.65 2.77 -14.45
N VAL A 427 -26.01 3.04 -13.19
CA VAL A 427 -27.40 2.98 -12.71
C VAL A 427 -28.29 4.00 -13.41
N MET A 428 -27.78 5.21 -13.64
CA MET A 428 -28.52 6.26 -14.35
C MET A 428 -28.52 6.04 -15.87
N GLU A 429 -27.61 5.22 -16.40
CA GLU A 429 -27.56 4.83 -17.81
C GLU A 429 -28.57 3.72 -18.15
N LEU A 430 -29.17 3.06 -17.14
CA LEU A 430 -30.15 2.00 -17.33
C LEU A 430 -31.44 2.56 -17.96
N LYS A 431 -31.81 1.99 -19.10
CA LYS A 431 -32.94 2.43 -19.90
C LYS A 431 -34.19 1.63 -19.55
N THR A 432 -35.35 2.29 -19.52
CA THR A 432 -36.61 1.63 -19.14
C THR A 432 -37.68 1.71 -20.24
N ARG A 433 -37.44 2.48 -21.31
CA ARG A 433 -38.37 2.62 -22.45
C ARG A 433 -38.17 1.52 -23.48
N LYS A 434 -39.25 1.00 -24.07
CA LYS A 434 -39.23 -0.14 -25.02
C LYS A 434 -38.33 0.08 -26.26
N THR A 435 -38.37 1.28 -26.85
CA THR A 435 -37.54 1.65 -28.02
C THR A 435 -36.04 1.67 -27.68
N GLU A 436 -35.71 2.08 -26.46
CA GLU A 436 -34.35 2.11 -25.95
C GLU A 436 -33.80 0.72 -25.61
N VAL A 437 -34.68 -0.23 -25.24
CA VAL A 437 -34.33 -1.64 -25.04
C VAL A 437 -33.90 -2.29 -26.37
N LEU A 438 -34.64 -2.05 -27.46
CA LEU A 438 -34.28 -2.51 -28.82
C LEU A 438 -32.93 -1.97 -29.28
N ARG A 439 -32.67 -0.68 -29.08
CA ARG A 439 -31.35 -0.08 -29.38
C ARG A 439 -30.25 -0.70 -28.53
N SER A 440 -30.53 -0.98 -27.25
CA SER A 440 -29.58 -1.62 -26.33
C SER A 440 -29.25 -3.07 -26.75
N LEU A 441 -30.22 -3.78 -27.34
CA LEU A 441 -30.00 -5.11 -27.92
C LEU A 441 -29.05 -5.07 -29.12
N PHE A 442 -29.23 -4.12 -30.04
CA PHE A 442 -28.31 -3.95 -31.17
C PHE A 442 -26.87 -3.64 -30.70
N VAL A 443 -26.73 -2.75 -29.71
CA VAL A 443 -25.44 -2.45 -29.09
C VAL A 443 -24.85 -3.69 -28.41
N LEU A 444 -25.67 -4.50 -27.73
CA LEU A 444 -25.23 -5.74 -27.10
C LEU A 444 -24.64 -6.71 -28.14
N ILE A 445 -25.34 -6.94 -29.25
CA ILE A 445 -24.89 -7.83 -30.33
C ILE A 445 -23.58 -7.32 -30.93
N GLU A 446 -23.50 -6.02 -31.24
CA GLU A 446 -22.29 -5.41 -31.78
C GLU A 446 -21.07 -5.57 -30.85
N ARG A 447 -21.27 -5.39 -29.54
CA ARG A 447 -20.22 -5.59 -28.54
C ARG A 447 -19.84 -7.06 -28.38
N LEU A 448 -20.80 -7.99 -28.49
CA LEU A 448 -20.51 -9.43 -28.46
C LEU A 448 -19.65 -9.84 -29.66
N ILE A 449 -19.97 -9.38 -30.88
CA ILE A 449 -19.17 -9.65 -32.09
C ILE A 449 -17.73 -9.14 -31.91
N ARG A 450 -17.58 -7.89 -31.46
CA ARG A 450 -16.26 -7.29 -31.19
C ARG A 450 -15.49 -8.05 -30.11
N LEU A 451 -16.17 -8.50 -29.06
CA LEU A 451 -15.57 -9.30 -27.99
C LEU A 451 -15.06 -10.64 -28.55
N SER A 452 -15.83 -11.30 -29.42
CA SER A 452 -15.40 -12.53 -30.09
C SER A 452 -14.13 -12.32 -30.93
N ILE A 453 -14.06 -11.21 -31.69
CA ILE A 453 -12.86 -10.87 -32.47
C ILE A 453 -11.65 -10.66 -31.54
N PHE A 454 -11.79 -9.87 -30.48
CA PHE A 454 -10.70 -9.64 -29.53
C PHE A 454 -10.29 -10.90 -28.79
N PHE A 455 -11.23 -11.77 -28.46
CA PHE A 455 -10.95 -13.06 -27.86
C PHE A 455 -10.05 -13.91 -28.77
N VAL A 456 -10.42 -14.07 -30.05
CA VAL A 456 -9.62 -14.82 -31.05
C VAL A 456 -8.22 -14.25 -31.22
N LEU A 457 -8.09 -12.93 -31.32
CA LEU A 457 -6.79 -12.27 -31.45
C LEU A 457 -5.91 -12.39 -30.20
N SER A 458 -6.53 -12.47 -29.01
CA SER A 458 -5.81 -12.62 -27.74
C SER A 458 -5.38 -14.06 -27.44
N LEU A 459 -6.01 -15.06 -28.05
CA LEU A 459 -5.78 -16.47 -27.72
C LEU A 459 -4.32 -16.94 -27.90
N PRO A 460 -3.64 -16.71 -29.04
CA PRO A 460 -2.30 -17.26 -29.28
C PRO A 460 -1.29 -16.81 -28.22
N GLY A 461 -1.23 -15.52 -27.92
CA GLY A 461 -0.34 -14.99 -26.89
C GLY A 461 -0.72 -15.44 -25.47
N SER A 462 -2.02 -15.60 -25.18
CA SER A 462 -2.49 -16.08 -23.87
C SER A 462 -2.08 -17.54 -23.64
N ILE A 463 -2.19 -18.39 -24.66
CA ILE A 463 -1.77 -19.79 -24.61
C ILE A 463 -0.25 -19.87 -24.38
N LEU A 464 0.53 -19.11 -25.14
CA LEU A 464 2.00 -19.06 -24.99
C LEU A 464 2.43 -18.61 -23.59
N PHE A 465 1.67 -17.72 -22.95
CA PHE A 465 1.99 -17.19 -21.62
C PHE A 465 1.37 -18.01 -20.47
N THR A 466 0.51 -18.99 -20.76
CA THR A 466 -0.19 -19.81 -19.76
C THR A 466 0.77 -20.50 -18.77
N PRO A 467 1.91 -21.10 -19.20
CA PRO A 467 2.87 -21.71 -18.28
C PRO A 467 3.45 -20.70 -17.27
N ILE A 468 3.67 -19.45 -17.70
CA ILE A 468 4.13 -18.38 -16.82
C ILE A 468 3.03 -18.05 -15.80
N PHE A 469 1.78 -17.82 -16.24
CA PHE A 469 0.69 -17.47 -15.33
C PHE A 469 0.46 -18.53 -14.24
N ILE A 470 0.43 -19.81 -14.60
CA ILE A 470 0.19 -20.91 -13.66
C ILE A 470 1.37 -21.02 -12.67
N SER A 471 2.59 -21.15 -13.19
CA SER A 471 3.79 -21.34 -12.35
C SER A 471 4.01 -20.15 -11.40
N CYS A 472 3.81 -18.94 -11.92
CA CYS A 472 3.90 -17.70 -11.17
C CYS A 472 2.85 -17.62 -10.04
N SER A 473 1.60 -17.99 -10.33
CA SER A 473 0.53 -18.00 -9.33
C SER A 473 0.82 -18.98 -8.18
N ILE A 474 1.27 -20.20 -8.52
CA ILE A 474 1.62 -21.22 -7.53
C ILE A 474 2.80 -20.75 -6.67
N TYR A 475 3.88 -20.26 -7.30
CA TYR A 475 5.08 -19.83 -6.61
C TYR A 475 4.83 -18.61 -5.71
N ALA A 476 4.11 -17.61 -6.20
CA ALA A 476 3.76 -16.42 -5.43
C ALA A 476 2.91 -16.76 -4.20
N LYS A 477 1.95 -17.68 -4.32
CA LYS A 477 1.14 -18.16 -3.17
C LYS A 477 1.99 -18.89 -2.13
N LYS A 478 2.90 -19.78 -2.57
CA LYS A 478 3.83 -20.48 -1.68
C LYS A 478 4.67 -19.48 -0.88
N LYS A 479 5.22 -18.46 -1.55
CA LYS A 479 6.03 -17.42 -0.90
C LYS A 479 5.23 -16.48 0.00
N ALA A 480 3.98 -16.16 -0.37
CA ALA A 480 3.08 -15.40 0.49
C ALA A 480 2.80 -16.14 1.81
N LYS A 481 2.53 -17.46 1.75
CA LYS A 481 2.33 -18.30 2.94
C LYS A 481 3.58 -18.38 3.83
N GLU A 482 4.76 -18.52 3.22
CA GLU A 482 6.05 -18.46 3.94
C GLU A 482 6.33 -17.09 4.59
N GLY A 483 5.86 -16.01 3.99
CA GLY A 483 6.03 -14.66 4.52
C GLY A 483 5.01 -14.30 5.61
N LEU A 484 3.78 -14.82 5.49
CA LEU A 484 2.74 -14.68 6.49
C LEU A 484 3.15 -15.37 7.81
N SER A 485 3.70 -16.58 7.74
CA SER A 485 4.15 -17.31 8.94
C SER A 485 5.31 -16.64 9.68
N LYS A 486 5.99 -15.67 9.07
CA LYS A 486 7.14 -14.95 9.66
C LYS A 486 6.76 -13.58 10.22
N SER A 487 5.50 -13.14 10.11
CA SER A 487 5.08 -11.79 10.49
C SER A 487 3.87 -11.79 11.40
N VAL A 488 3.95 -11.02 12.49
CA VAL A 488 2.83 -10.76 13.41
C VAL A 488 1.90 -9.66 12.86
N VAL A 489 2.37 -8.86 11.91
CA VAL A 489 1.69 -7.65 11.46
C VAL A 489 0.81 -7.89 10.22
N LYS A 490 1.15 -8.91 9.42
CA LYS A 490 0.45 -9.26 8.17
C LYS A 490 -0.80 -10.08 8.46
N ILE A 491 -1.88 -9.84 7.70
CA ILE A 491 -3.16 -10.53 7.87
C ILE A 491 -3.26 -11.71 6.88
N LYS A 492 -3.04 -11.45 5.59
CA LYS A 492 -3.17 -12.40 4.46
C LYS A 492 -1.86 -12.61 3.69
N GLY A 493 -0.87 -11.73 3.87
CA GLY A 493 0.44 -11.83 3.18
C GLY A 493 0.38 -11.45 1.70
N THR A 494 -0.64 -10.68 1.29
CA THR A 494 -0.83 -10.24 -0.09
C THR A 494 0.25 -9.26 -0.58
N ASP A 495 0.96 -8.63 0.36
CA ASP A 495 2.05 -7.67 0.13
C ASP A 495 3.26 -8.28 -0.62
N LEU A 496 3.36 -9.61 -0.64
CA LEU A 496 4.42 -10.35 -1.34
C LEU A 496 4.00 -10.86 -2.70
N ILE A 497 2.69 -10.99 -2.96
CA ILE A 497 2.17 -11.68 -4.15
C ILE A 497 2.60 -10.94 -5.42
N ALA A 498 2.35 -9.64 -5.49
CA ALA A 498 2.70 -8.86 -6.67
C ALA A 498 4.21 -8.82 -6.92
N SER A 499 5.02 -8.67 -5.86
CA SER A 499 6.47 -8.65 -5.99
C SER A 499 7.02 -9.98 -6.53
N TRP A 500 6.55 -11.11 -6.00
CA TRP A 500 6.96 -12.42 -6.51
C TRP A 500 6.43 -12.70 -7.91
N LYS A 501 5.22 -12.21 -8.24
CA LYS A 501 4.71 -12.31 -9.61
C LYS A 501 5.61 -11.61 -10.61
N LEU A 502 6.06 -10.40 -10.27
CA LEU A 502 6.96 -9.60 -11.09
C LEU A 502 8.33 -10.23 -11.25
N MET A 503 8.95 -10.64 -10.14
CA MET A 503 10.28 -11.26 -10.15
C MET A 503 10.28 -12.57 -10.93
N PHE A 504 9.24 -13.40 -10.75
CA PHE A 504 9.12 -14.67 -11.46
C PHE A 504 8.93 -14.43 -12.97
N ALA A 505 8.04 -13.51 -13.35
CA ALA A 505 7.80 -13.18 -14.76
C ALA A 505 9.06 -12.61 -15.45
N LEU A 506 9.83 -11.76 -14.76
CA LEU A 506 11.05 -11.16 -15.29
C LEU A 506 12.10 -12.20 -15.68
N VAL A 507 12.24 -13.28 -14.90
CA VAL A 507 13.23 -14.33 -15.15
C VAL A 507 12.67 -15.40 -16.09
N PHE A 508 11.44 -15.83 -15.87
CA PHE A 508 10.88 -16.99 -16.57
C PHE A 508 10.38 -16.65 -17.97
N ALA A 509 9.90 -15.44 -18.23
CA ALA A 509 9.41 -15.06 -19.56
C ALA A 509 10.52 -15.05 -20.63
N PRO A 510 11.72 -14.44 -20.39
CA PRO A 510 12.82 -14.53 -21.34
C PRO A 510 13.28 -15.96 -21.58
N ILE A 511 13.38 -16.78 -20.51
CA ILE A 511 13.76 -18.21 -20.64
C ILE A 511 12.76 -18.93 -21.55
N LEU A 512 11.46 -18.75 -21.31
CA LEU A 512 10.42 -19.38 -22.11
C LEU A 512 10.48 -18.95 -23.58
N TYR A 513 10.68 -17.66 -23.86
CA TYR A 513 10.81 -17.16 -25.23
C TYR A 513 12.07 -17.65 -25.91
N VAL A 514 13.20 -17.74 -25.21
CA VAL A 514 14.41 -18.36 -25.73
C VAL A 514 14.15 -19.82 -26.11
N THR A 515 13.52 -20.59 -25.22
CA THR A 515 13.16 -21.99 -25.49
C THR A 515 12.23 -22.12 -26.70
N TYR A 516 11.18 -21.29 -26.78
CA TYR A 516 10.25 -21.30 -27.91
C TYR A 516 10.91 -20.89 -29.23
N SER A 517 11.79 -19.89 -29.21
CA SER A 517 12.56 -19.50 -30.39
C SER A 517 13.46 -20.64 -30.88
N PHE A 518 14.14 -21.37 -29.99
CA PHE A 518 14.93 -22.53 -30.40
C PHE A 518 14.07 -23.64 -31.01
N ILE A 519 12.91 -23.91 -30.44
CA ILE A 519 11.96 -24.90 -30.99
C ILE A 519 11.48 -24.45 -32.37
N LEU A 520 11.15 -23.18 -32.57
CA LEU A 520 10.71 -22.66 -33.87
C LEU A 520 11.81 -22.72 -34.93
N VAL A 521 13.04 -22.36 -34.60
CA VAL A 521 14.20 -22.52 -35.51
C VAL A 521 14.41 -23.99 -35.88
N PHE A 522 14.30 -24.90 -34.90
CA PHE A 522 14.42 -26.33 -35.14
C PHE A 522 13.32 -26.87 -36.07
N LEU A 523 12.06 -26.50 -35.82
CA LEU A 523 10.92 -26.92 -36.64
C LEU A 523 10.95 -26.32 -38.05
N TYR A 524 11.40 -25.08 -38.19
CA TYR A 524 11.62 -24.44 -39.50
C TYR A 524 12.70 -25.17 -40.28
N SER A 525 13.83 -25.50 -39.63
CA SER A 525 14.93 -26.25 -40.24
C SER A 525 14.54 -27.68 -40.67
N ARG A 526 13.49 -28.25 -40.08
CA ARG A 526 12.94 -29.57 -40.43
C ARG A 526 11.80 -29.51 -41.45
N HIS A 527 11.52 -28.33 -42.02
CA HIS A 527 10.43 -28.09 -42.96
C HIS A 527 9.06 -28.57 -42.44
N ASN A 528 8.78 -28.36 -41.16
CA ASN A 528 7.46 -28.68 -40.60
C ASN A 528 6.37 -27.89 -41.33
N VAL A 529 5.28 -28.58 -41.73
CA VAL A 529 4.17 -28.06 -42.56
C VAL A 529 3.57 -26.74 -42.06
N TRP A 530 3.57 -26.51 -40.75
CA TRP A 530 2.97 -25.31 -40.14
C TRP A 530 3.95 -24.15 -40.05
N VAL A 531 5.20 -24.44 -39.66
CA VAL A 531 6.22 -23.40 -39.43
C VAL A 531 6.83 -22.93 -40.75
N SER A 532 6.92 -23.80 -41.76
CA SER A 532 7.42 -23.44 -43.10
C SER A 532 6.50 -22.46 -43.85
N LYS A 533 5.25 -22.31 -43.43
CA LYS A 533 4.30 -21.30 -43.97
C LYS A 533 4.55 -19.90 -43.42
N LEU A 534 5.30 -19.77 -42.32
CA LEU A 534 5.63 -18.45 -41.78
C LEU A 534 6.64 -17.76 -42.69
N TRP A 535 6.38 -16.50 -42.99
CA TRP A 535 7.35 -15.67 -43.71
C TRP A 535 8.56 -15.40 -42.80
N VAL A 536 9.72 -15.91 -43.21
CA VAL A 536 11.00 -15.75 -42.52
C VAL A 536 11.99 -15.17 -43.53
N PRO A 537 12.48 -13.93 -43.34
CA PRO A 537 13.26 -13.23 -44.36
C PRO A 537 14.76 -13.57 -44.37
N PHE A 538 15.21 -14.46 -43.49
CA PHE A 538 16.63 -14.73 -43.28
C PHE A 538 16.96 -16.23 -43.31
N ASP A 539 18.06 -16.60 -43.96
CA ASP A 539 18.54 -17.99 -44.00
C ASP A 539 19.42 -18.35 -42.80
N SER A 540 20.08 -17.38 -42.17
CA SER A 540 20.94 -17.65 -41.02
C SER A 540 20.13 -18.02 -39.77
N LYS A 541 20.49 -19.13 -39.13
CA LYS A 541 19.82 -19.63 -37.91
C LYS A 541 19.79 -18.60 -36.78
N LEU A 542 20.82 -17.76 -36.69
CA LEU A 542 20.91 -16.69 -35.68
C LEU A 542 19.86 -15.59 -35.94
N LEU A 543 19.74 -15.11 -37.18
CA LEU A 543 18.73 -14.10 -37.53
C LEU A 543 17.31 -14.66 -37.43
N GLN A 544 17.11 -15.94 -37.77
CA GLN A 544 15.85 -16.64 -37.55
C GLN A 544 15.48 -16.68 -36.06
N PHE A 545 16.43 -16.98 -35.17
CA PHE A 545 16.22 -16.95 -33.73
C PHE A 545 15.79 -15.56 -33.24
N CYS A 546 16.50 -14.51 -33.65
CA CYS A 546 16.15 -13.13 -33.30
C CYS A 546 14.76 -12.74 -33.82
N TYR A 547 14.42 -13.15 -35.04
CA TYR A 547 13.11 -12.91 -35.64
C TYR A 547 11.98 -13.59 -34.85
N PHE A 548 12.10 -14.90 -34.56
CA PHE A 548 11.10 -15.62 -33.78
C PHE A 548 10.97 -15.08 -32.36
N TYR A 549 12.08 -14.66 -31.74
CA TYR A 549 12.04 -14.05 -30.42
C TYR A 549 11.25 -12.73 -30.45
N ALA A 550 11.54 -11.85 -31.41
CA ALA A 550 10.81 -10.59 -31.59
C ALA A 550 9.33 -10.83 -31.91
N LEU A 551 9.01 -11.84 -32.74
CA LEU A 551 7.65 -12.23 -33.07
C LEU A 551 6.87 -12.69 -31.83
N LEU A 552 7.46 -13.54 -30.99
CA LEU A 552 6.84 -14.04 -29.74
C LEU A 552 6.58 -12.91 -28.74
N VAL A 553 7.55 -12.00 -28.56
CA VAL A 553 7.39 -10.82 -27.70
C VAL A 553 6.27 -9.91 -28.23
N SER A 554 6.22 -9.68 -29.53
CA SER A 554 5.21 -8.83 -30.17
C SER A 554 3.80 -9.47 -30.10
N ALA A 555 3.70 -10.78 -30.32
CA ALA A 555 2.46 -11.52 -30.24
C ALA A 555 1.89 -11.55 -28.82
N THR A 556 2.73 -11.77 -27.81
CA THR A 556 2.32 -11.74 -26.40
C THR A 556 1.93 -10.35 -25.94
N TYR A 557 2.66 -9.31 -26.34
CA TYR A 557 2.27 -7.91 -26.05
C TYR A 557 0.95 -7.53 -26.73
N SER A 558 0.76 -7.89 -27.99
CA SER A 558 -0.48 -7.62 -28.75
C SER A 558 -1.67 -8.36 -28.15
N SER A 559 -1.48 -9.61 -27.74
CA SER A 559 -2.48 -10.41 -27.03
C SER A 559 -2.87 -9.78 -25.69
N LEU A 560 -1.89 -9.32 -24.91
CA LEU A 560 -2.13 -8.61 -23.65
C LEU A 560 -2.92 -7.32 -23.87
N LYS A 561 -2.56 -6.50 -24.87
CA LYS A 561 -3.27 -5.26 -25.20
C LYS A 561 -4.68 -5.51 -25.72
N THR A 562 -4.84 -6.49 -26.58
CA THR A 562 -6.14 -6.88 -27.11
C THR A 562 -7.04 -7.45 -26.02
N GLY A 563 -6.47 -8.26 -25.12
CA GLY A 563 -7.15 -8.78 -23.93
C GLY A 563 -7.62 -7.66 -23.00
N GLU A 564 -6.81 -6.62 -22.78
CA GLU A 564 -7.23 -5.45 -21.99
C GLU A 564 -8.45 -4.74 -22.59
N ILE A 565 -8.43 -4.47 -23.89
CA ILE A 565 -9.52 -3.78 -24.60
C ILE A 565 -10.78 -4.66 -24.61
N GLY A 566 -10.63 -5.94 -24.96
CA GLY A 566 -11.71 -6.91 -24.93
C GLY A 566 -12.34 -7.02 -23.55
N MET A 567 -11.53 -6.94 -22.50
CA MET A 567 -12.02 -7.01 -21.14
C MET A 567 -12.76 -5.75 -20.68
N ASP A 568 -12.35 -4.57 -21.14
CA ASP A 568 -13.13 -3.35 -20.91
C ASP A 568 -14.46 -3.36 -21.66
N LEU A 569 -14.48 -3.94 -22.86
CA LEU A 569 -15.71 -4.19 -23.61
C LEU A 569 -16.62 -5.17 -22.87
N PHE A 570 -16.08 -6.26 -22.34
CA PHE A 570 -16.83 -7.24 -21.53
C PHE A 570 -17.50 -6.60 -20.31
N LYS A 571 -16.80 -5.74 -19.56
CA LYS A 571 -17.37 -5.00 -18.41
C LYS A 571 -18.51 -4.05 -18.77
N SER A 572 -18.66 -3.72 -20.03
CA SER A 572 -19.72 -2.83 -20.50
C SER A 572 -21.01 -3.58 -20.84
N LEU A 573 -21.00 -4.91 -20.81
CA LEU A 573 -22.15 -5.78 -21.11
C LEU A 573 -23.20 -5.85 -19.99
N PRO A 574 -22.86 -5.93 -18.68
CA PRO A 574 -23.84 -6.08 -17.61
C PRO A 574 -25.02 -5.08 -17.65
N PRO A 575 -24.83 -3.76 -17.79
CA PRO A 575 -25.97 -2.83 -17.85
C PRO A 575 -26.89 -3.07 -19.06
N LEU A 576 -26.35 -3.50 -20.20
CA LEU A 576 -27.14 -3.84 -21.38
C LEU A 576 -27.97 -5.12 -21.14
N PHE A 577 -27.35 -6.13 -20.53
CA PHE A 577 -27.99 -7.40 -20.19
C PHE A 577 -29.10 -7.21 -19.15
N ILE A 578 -28.86 -6.38 -18.13
CA ILE A 578 -29.82 -6.11 -17.05
C ILE A 578 -31.02 -5.31 -17.56
N THR A 579 -30.77 -4.33 -18.44
CA THR A 579 -31.82 -3.57 -19.12
C THR A 579 -32.77 -4.49 -19.90
N PHE A 580 -32.27 -5.63 -20.40
CA PHE A 580 -33.06 -6.60 -21.15
C PHE A 580 -33.77 -7.64 -20.25
N ILE A 581 -33.09 -8.19 -19.25
CA ILE A 581 -33.58 -9.33 -18.46
C ILE A 581 -34.44 -8.91 -17.27
N TYR A 582 -34.14 -7.79 -16.63
CA TYR A 582 -34.80 -7.42 -15.39
C TYR A 582 -36.07 -6.59 -15.63
N PRO A 583 -37.12 -6.81 -14.81
CA PRO A 583 -38.32 -5.97 -14.87
C PRO A 583 -37.98 -4.50 -14.62
N GLY A 584 -38.55 -3.60 -15.43
CA GLY A 584 -38.33 -2.15 -15.28
C GLY A 584 -38.64 -1.61 -13.87
N LYS A 585 -39.49 -2.29 -13.08
CA LYS A 585 -39.75 -1.95 -11.67
C LYS A 585 -38.50 -2.09 -10.78
N LYS A 586 -37.68 -3.14 -10.94
CA LYS A 586 -36.45 -3.34 -10.15
C LYS A 586 -35.37 -2.31 -10.52
N ILE A 587 -35.27 -1.98 -11.81
CA ILE A 587 -34.36 -0.92 -12.30
C ILE A 587 -34.74 0.43 -11.68
N LYS A 588 -36.05 0.77 -11.70
CA LYS A 588 -36.55 2.00 -11.07
C LYS A 588 -36.29 2.03 -9.56
N GLN A 589 -36.49 0.91 -8.85
CA GLN A 589 -36.18 0.82 -7.42
C GLN A 589 -34.70 1.12 -7.14
N LEU A 590 -33.78 0.58 -7.94
CA LEU A 590 -32.35 0.84 -7.78
C LEU A 590 -31.99 2.31 -8.06
N GLN A 591 -32.59 2.91 -9.10
CA GLN A 591 -32.44 4.34 -9.42
C GLN A 591 -32.96 5.22 -8.27
N SER A 592 -34.14 4.90 -7.72
CA SER A 592 -34.71 5.63 -6.57
C SER A 592 -33.87 5.45 -5.30
N MET A 593 -33.30 4.28 -5.05
CA MET A 593 -32.37 4.06 -3.92
C MET A 593 -31.13 4.95 -4.03
N ARG A 594 -30.54 5.05 -5.24
CA ARG A 594 -29.38 5.91 -5.51
C ARG A 594 -29.71 7.39 -5.29
N GLU A 595 -30.84 7.84 -5.82
CA GLU A 595 -31.29 9.23 -5.70
C GLU A 595 -31.54 9.61 -4.24
N ARG A 596 -32.24 8.75 -3.49
CA ARG A 596 -32.49 8.96 -2.05
C ARG A 596 -31.19 9.04 -1.25
N LEU A 597 -30.28 8.09 -1.45
CA LEU A 597 -28.98 8.11 -0.79
C LEU A 597 -28.19 9.38 -1.10
N SER A 598 -28.21 9.82 -2.35
CA SER A 598 -27.54 11.05 -2.79
C SER A 598 -28.09 12.29 -2.08
N LEU A 599 -29.41 12.39 -1.92
CA LEU A 599 -30.07 13.47 -1.18
C LEU A 599 -29.72 13.41 0.31
N GLU A 600 -29.84 12.24 0.95
CA GLU A 600 -29.55 12.08 2.38
C GLU A 600 -28.08 12.38 2.70
N ILE A 601 -27.13 11.89 1.90
CA ILE A 601 -25.70 12.18 2.06
C ILE A 601 -25.45 13.68 1.93
N THR A 602 -26.05 14.33 0.93
CA THR A 602 -25.90 15.76 0.71
C THR A 602 -26.47 16.58 1.86
N ALA A 603 -27.63 16.19 2.40
CA ALA A 603 -28.22 16.83 3.57
C ALA A 603 -27.32 16.71 4.80
N VAL A 604 -26.85 15.49 5.12
CA VAL A 604 -25.96 15.26 6.28
C VAL A 604 -24.65 16.03 6.14
N CYS A 605 -24.05 16.06 4.95
CA CYS A 605 -22.84 16.84 4.71
C CYS A 605 -23.06 18.36 4.85
N ASN A 606 -24.18 18.90 4.37
CA ASN A 606 -24.49 20.33 4.53
C ASN A 606 -24.83 20.71 5.97
N GLU A 607 -25.42 19.81 6.76
CA GLU A 607 -25.80 20.09 8.16
C GLU A 607 -24.62 19.93 9.13
N LEU A 608 -23.83 18.87 8.97
CA LEU A 608 -22.68 18.57 9.83
C LEU A 608 -21.41 19.28 9.36
N GLY A 609 -21.27 19.55 8.06
CA GLY A 609 -20.08 20.16 7.46
C GLY A 609 -19.65 21.47 8.11
N PRO A 610 -20.54 22.47 8.27
CA PRO A 610 -20.23 23.74 8.94
C PRO A 610 -19.75 23.57 10.39
N LYS A 611 -20.23 22.54 11.10
CA LYS A 611 -19.82 22.24 12.49
C LYS A 611 -18.42 21.61 12.59
N VAL A 612 -17.89 21.10 11.48
CA VAL A 612 -16.51 20.56 11.40
C VAL A 612 -15.56 21.59 10.79
N PHE A 613 -16.01 22.32 9.79
CA PHE A 613 -15.19 23.23 8.99
C PHE A 613 -15.77 24.65 9.06
N PRO A 614 -15.11 25.59 9.78
CA PRO A 614 -15.58 26.97 9.91
C PRO A 614 -15.71 27.71 8.57
N ASN A 615 -14.96 27.30 7.55
CA ASN A 615 -14.96 27.88 6.20
C ASN A 615 -15.75 27.02 5.19
N PHE A 616 -16.76 26.26 5.63
CA PHE A 616 -17.49 25.32 4.77
C PHE A 616 -18.12 25.98 3.53
N ASP A 617 -18.69 27.17 3.66
CA ASP A 617 -19.34 27.85 2.54
C ASP A 617 -18.34 28.31 1.47
N LYS A 618 -17.17 28.81 1.89
CA LYS A 618 -16.04 29.13 0.97
C LYS A 618 -15.50 27.89 0.29
N ILE A 619 -15.46 26.76 1.01
CA ILE A 619 -15.04 25.47 0.46
C ILE A 619 -16.03 25.00 -0.61
N LYS A 620 -17.33 25.16 -0.36
CA LYS A 620 -18.41 24.74 -1.25
C LYS A 620 -18.44 25.58 -2.53
N THR A 621 -18.42 26.91 -2.41
CA THR A 621 -18.37 27.82 -3.58
C THR A 621 -17.15 27.56 -4.45
N ARG A 622 -15.96 27.50 -3.86
CA ARG A 622 -14.72 27.22 -4.62
C ARG A 622 -14.75 25.86 -5.32
N PHE A 623 -15.51 24.90 -4.79
CA PHE A 623 -15.70 23.61 -5.41
C PHE A 623 -16.68 23.68 -6.58
N ASP A 624 -17.77 24.43 -6.44
CA ASP A 624 -18.78 24.62 -7.48
C ASP A 624 -18.17 25.39 -8.68
N ASP A 625 -17.42 26.47 -8.43
CA ASP A 625 -16.73 27.27 -9.45
C ASP A 625 -15.78 26.41 -10.32
N HIS A 626 -14.97 25.55 -9.68
CA HIS A 626 -14.05 24.66 -10.39
C HIS A 626 -14.74 23.56 -11.19
N VAL A 627 -15.96 23.16 -10.81
CA VAL A 627 -16.72 22.17 -11.59
C VAL A 627 -17.29 22.84 -12.84
N GLU A 628 -17.78 24.07 -12.72
CA GLU A 628 -18.28 24.87 -13.84
C GLU A 628 -17.18 25.14 -14.87
N GLU A 629 -15.98 25.53 -14.44
CA GLU A 629 -14.79 25.71 -15.30
C GLU A 629 -14.51 24.43 -16.12
N VAL A 630 -14.41 23.27 -15.47
CA VAL A 630 -14.09 21.99 -16.13
C VAL A 630 -15.21 21.52 -17.07
N SER A 631 -16.48 21.83 -16.78
CA SER A 631 -17.57 21.56 -17.73
C SER A 631 -17.52 22.49 -18.94
N SER A 632 -17.26 23.78 -18.74
CA SER A 632 -17.22 24.77 -19.82
C SER A 632 -16.06 24.53 -20.80
N GLU A 633 -14.90 24.09 -20.30
CA GLU A 633 -13.76 23.65 -21.13
C GLU A 633 -14.10 22.38 -21.93
N ALA A 634 -14.91 21.47 -21.37
CA ALA A 634 -15.30 20.23 -22.05
C ALA A 634 -16.39 20.44 -23.11
N ASP A 635 -17.23 21.47 -22.95
CA ASP A 635 -18.31 21.80 -23.89
C ASP A 635 -17.82 22.72 -25.02
N GLY A 636 -16.76 23.53 -24.81
CA GLY A 636 -16.13 24.38 -25.83
C GLY A 636 -15.37 23.63 -26.94
N GLU A 637 -15.07 22.34 -26.76
CA GLU A 637 -14.41 21.48 -27.76
C GLU A 637 -15.39 20.69 -28.67
N LEU A 638 -16.70 20.91 -28.56
CA LEU A 638 -17.73 20.16 -29.31
C LEU A 638 -18.30 20.98 -30.49
N THR A 639 -17.58 21.04 -31.62
CA THR A 639 -18.19 21.38 -32.92
C THR A 639 -18.73 20.12 -33.62
N GLU A 640 -19.82 20.29 -34.37
CA GLU A 640 -20.68 19.24 -34.96
C GLU A 640 -19.96 18.18 -35.82
N GLU A 641 -18.73 18.42 -36.29
CA GLU A 641 -17.95 17.44 -37.06
C GLU A 641 -17.39 16.27 -36.22
N THR A 642 -17.43 16.33 -34.89
CA THR A 642 -16.87 15.28 -34.01
C THR A 642 -17.84 14.15 -33.63
N LEU A 643 -19.15 14.29 -33.91
CA LEU A 643 -20.18 13.31 -33.54
C LEU A 643 -20.07 11.96 -34.28
N PHE A 644 -19.33 11.90 -35.40
CA PHE A 644 -19.12 10.67 -36.17
C PHE A 644 -17.71 10.05 -36.06
N SER A 645 -16.77 10.69 -35.34
CA SER A 645 -15.35 10.29 -35.32
C SER A 645 -14.85 9.72 -33.98
N SER A 646 -15.66 9.66 -32.92
CA SER A 646 -15.23 9.15 -31.59
C SER A 646 -14.99 7.63 -31.52
N ARG A 647 -14.74 6.96 -32.65
CA ARG A 647 -14.23 5.60 -32.72
C ARG A 647 -12.75 5.63 -33.13
N SER A 648 -11.89 5.41 -32.14
CA SER A 648 -10.53 4.90 -32.32
C SER A 648 -9.53 5.83 -33.01
N ARG A 649 -9.01 6.85 -32.31
CA ARG A 649 -7.65 7.36 -32.58
C ARG A 649 -6.93 7.71 -31.27
N SER A 650 -5.63 7.45 -31.30
CA SER A 650 -4.64 7.55 -30.23
C SER A 650 -4.73 8.87 -29.45
N ALA A 651 -4.80 8.79 -28.12
CA ALA A 651 -4.72 9.96 -27.26
C ALA A 651 -3.25 10.42 -27.13
N SER A 652 -2.83 11.29 -28.05
CA SER A 652 -1.72 12.22 -27.85
C SER A 652 -2.28 13.53 -27.28
N VAL A 653 -1.74 13.94 -26.13
CA VAL A 653 -1.64 15.31 -25.60
C VAL A 653 -2.91 16.18 -25.73
N HIS A 654 -3.85 16.06 -24.77
CA HIS A 654 -4.41 17.21 -24.02
C HIS A 654 -5.41 16.76 -22.92
N SER A 655 -5.45 17.55 -21.83
CA SER A 655 -6.20 17.47 -20.55
C SER A 655 -6.02 16.21 -19.66
N GLU A 656 -4.91 16.14 -18.91
CA GLU A 656 -4.68 15.11 -17.86
C GLU A 656 -5.75 15.11 -16.74
N THR A 657 -6.43 16.22 -16.53
CA THR A 657 -7.42 16.45 -15.46
C THR A 657 -8.76 15.76 -15.72
N SER A 658 -9.24 15.74 -16.97
CA SER A 658 -10.59 15.27 -17.34
C SER A 658 -10.72 13.73 -17.33
N MET A 659 -9.63 13.01 -17.63
CA MET A 659 -9.57 11.54 -17.58
C MET A 659 -9.35 11.01 -16.16
N ALA A 660 -8.86 11.85 -15.25
CA ALA A 660 -8.52 11.45 -13.88
C ALA A 660 -9.75 11.37 -12.95
N SER A 661 -10.70 12.29 -13.09
CA SER A 661 -12.00 12.29 -12.38
C SER A 661 -12.81 11.00 -12.62
N ASN A 662 -12.91 10.61 -13.89
CA ASN A 662 -13.56 9.38 -14.34
C ASN A 662 -12.82 8.10 -13.92
N ALA A 663 -11.50 8.19 -13.67
CA ALA A 663 -10.76 7.06 -13.13
C ALA A 663 -11.17 6.81 -11.66
N LEU A 664 -11.38 7.86 -10.85
CA LEU A 664 -11.78 7.79 -9.43
C LEU A 664 -13.22 7.37 -9.17
N SER A 665 -14.18 7.71 -10.04
CA SER A 665 -15.52 7.12 -9.96
C SER A 665 -15.49 5.62 -10.30
N LYS A 666 -14.58 5.21 -11.20
CA LYS A 666 -14.24 3.81 -11.53
C LYS A 666 -13.28 3.13 -10.53
N ILE A 667 -12.80 3.83 -9.49
CA ILE A 667 -11.84 3.32 -8.47
C ILE A 667 -12.52 2.41 -7.44
N ASN A 668 -13.81 2.64 -7.11
CA ASN A 668 -14.37 2.20 -5.83
C ASN A 668 -15.70 1.42 -5.90
N SER A 669 -16.03 0.81 -7.03
CA SER A 669 -17.14 -0.15 -7.11
C SER A 669 -16.62 -1.58 -6.95
N ARG A 670 -17.07 -2.32 -5.94
CA ARG A 670 -17.02 -3.81 -5.93
C ARG A 670 -17.62 -4.29 -7.26
N GLY A 671 -16.82 -4.92 -8.12
CA GLY A 671 -17.16 -5.12 -9.54
C GLY A 671 -16.03 -4.84 -10.52
N SER A 672 -14.79 -4.77 -10.03
CA SER A 672 -13.60 -5.00 -10.87
C SER A 672 -13.55 -6.49 -11.25
N LEU A 673 -12.91 -6.85 -12.37
CA LEU A 673 -12.87 -8.22 -12.96
C LEU A 673 -12.49 -9.35 -12.03
N THR A 674 -11.95 -8.97 -10.89
CA THR A 674 -11.21 -9.82 -10.02
C THR A 674 -12.03 -10.28 -8.81
N ASP A 675 -13.30 -9.89 -8.79
CA ASP A 675 -14.35 -10.34 -7.88
C ASP A 675 -15.39 -11.23 -8.61
N VAL A 676 -15.12 -11.61 -9.87
CA VAL A 676 -15.94 -12.54 -10.66
C VAL A 676 -15.52 -13.98 -10.34
N PRO A 677 -16.42 -14.84 -9.83
CA PRO A 677 -16.13 -16.20 -9.32
C PRO A 677 -15.56 -17.20 -10.33
N ILE A 678 -15.44 -16.83 -11.61
CA ILE A 678 -14.77 -17.67 -12.62
C ILE A 678 -13.23 -17.64 -12.44
N PHE A 679 -12.67 -16.60 -11.79
CA PHE A 679 -11.24 -16.51 -11.44
C PHE A 679 -10.97 -16.16 -9.96
N SER A 680 -12.00 -15.92 -9.14
CA SER A 680 -11.88 -15.84 -7.68
C SER A 680 -12.28 -17.17 -7.04
N GLU A 681 -11.39 -17.68 -6.19
CA GLU A 681 -11.49 -18.95 -5.48
C GLU A 681 -12.80 -19.13 -4.70
N GLY A 682 -13.15 -20.40 -4.49
CA GLY A 682 -14.40 -20.84 -3.87
C GLY A 682 -14.66 -20.27 -2.48
N LYS A 683 -15.95 -20.06 -2.19
CA LYS A 683 -16.47 -19.86 -0.84
C LYS A 683 -16.05 -21.03 0.04
N HIS A 684 -15.29 -20.76 1.09
CA HIS A 684 -15.39 -21.55 2.32
C HIS A 684 -16.55 -20.97 3.16
N PRO A 685 -17.26 -21.79 3.94
CA PRO A 685 -18.44 -21.36 4.68
C PRO A 685 -18.09 -20.22 5.65
N GLU A 686 -18.98 -19.24 5.73
CA GLU A 686 -18.92 -18.17 6.72
C GLU A 686 -19.13 -18.78 8.10
N ASP A 687 -18.07 -18.89 8.88
CA ASP A 687 -18.17 -19.03 10.34
C ASP A 687 -18.29 -17.62 10.91
N HIS A 688 -19.52 -17.24 11.27
CA HIS A 688 -19.80 -16.03 12.02
C HIS A 688 -19.18 -16.17 13.42
N SER A 689 -18.06 -15.50 13.65
CA SER A 689 -17.61 -15.11 14.98
C SER A 689 -17.47 -13.59 14.98
N ASP A 690 -18.51 -12.95 15.49
CA ASP A 690 -18.52 -11.52 15.82
C ASP A 690 -17.57 -11.30 17.01
N ASP A 691 -16.31 -10.96 16.73
CA ASP A 691 -15.41 -10.38 17.73
C ASP A 691 -15.53 -8.84 17.65
N GLU A 692 -16.55 -8.30 18.31
CA GLU A 692 -16.59 -6.88 18.68
C GLU A 692 -15.49 -6.60 19.70
N LEU A 693 -14.45 -5.88 19.28
CA LEU A 693 -13.46 -5.31 20.18
C LEU A 693 -14.09 -4.12 20.91
N GLU A 694 -14.61 -4.38 22.11
CA GLU A 694 -14.96 -3.37 23.11
C GLU A 694 -13.73 -2.49 23.41
N VAL A 695 -13.83 -1.20 23.08
CA VAL A 695 -12.96 -0.17 23.62
C VAL A 695 -13.55 0.24 24.96
N SER A 696 -12.90 -0.13 26.05
CA SER A 696 -13.24 0.34 27.40
C SER A 696 -12.75 1.77 27.62
N PRO A 697 -13.61 2.70 28.04
CA PRO A 697 -13.23 3.77 28.95
C PRO A 697 -13.27 3.24 30.39
N GLU A 698 -12.40 3.78 31.25
CA GLU A 698 -12.28 3.47 32.68
C GLU A 698 -13.60 3.64 33.48
N PRO A 699 -13.71 3.03 34.68
CA PRO A 699 -15.00 2.76 35.31
C PRO A 699 -15.55 3.98 36.06
N ASP A 700 -16.78 4.37 35.72
CA ASP A 700 -17.65 5.14 36.62
C ASP A 700 -18.62 4.16 37.30
N GLU A 701 -18.64 4.19 38.63
CA GLU A 701 -19.48 3.33 39.48
C GLU A 701 -20.97 3.63 39.26
N GLY A 702 -21.72 2.65 38.73
CA GLY A 702 -23.18 2.77 38.63
C GLY A 702 -23.87 1.85 37.62
N ALA A 703 -23.52 0.57 37.54
CA ALA A 703 -24.15 -0.34 36.59
C ALA A 703 -25.53 -0.84 37.07
N SER A 704 -26.57 -0.47 36.31
CA SER A 704 -27.96 -0.91 36.43
C SER A 704 -28.12 -2.44 36.36
N LYS A 705 -29.05 -2.99 37.18
CA LYS A 705 -29.44 -4.42 37.29
C LYS A 705 -29.76 -5.11 35.95
N ILE A 706 -29.96 -4.36 34.88
CA ILE A 706 -30.28 -4.85 33.53
C ILE A 706 -29.06 -5.51 32.87
N THR A 707 -27.85 -4.98 33.08
CA THR A 707 -26.61 -5.53 32.50
C THR A 707 -26.27 -6.90 33.10
N ALA A 708 -26.60 -7.12 34.37
CA ALA A 708 -26.43 -8.41 35.03
C ALA A 708 -27.38 -9.50 34.50
N LEU A 709 -28.61 -9.13 34.11
CA LEU A 709 -29.59 -10.04 33.53
C LEU A 709 -29.22 -10.48 32.11
N ILE A 710 -28.66 -9.58 31.30
CA ILE A 710 -28.18 -9.89 29.93
C ILE A 710 -26.97 -10.83 30.00
N ARG A 711 -26.05 -10.61 30.94
CA ARG A 711 -24.88 -11.50 31.17
C ARG A 711 -25.29 -12.92 31.57
N LYS A 712 -26.35 -13.06 32.37
CA LYS A 712 -26.87 -14.37 32.81
C LYS A 712 -27.53 -15.14 31.68
N LYS A 713 -28.16 -14.44 30.72
CA LYS A 713 -28.75 -15.04 29.52
C LYS A 713 -27.66 -15.59 28.58
N TRP A 714 -26.59 -14.84 28.36
CA TRP A 714 -25.47 -15.26 27.50
C TRP A 714 -24.64 -16.42 28.05
N GLN A 715 -24.61 -16.61 29.37
CA GLN A 715 -23.95 -17.78 29.97
C GLN A 715 -24.78 -19.07 29.81
N HIS A 716 -26.10 -18.98 29.71
CA HIS A 716 -26.97 -20.14 29.50
C HIS A 716 -26.99 -20.61 28.05
N GLU A 717 -26.86 -19.70 27.08
CA GLU A 717 -26.84 -20.01 25.64
C GLU A 717 -25.49 -20.58 25.15
N LYS A 718 -24.45 -20.63 26.01
CA LYS A 718 -23.14 -21.25 25.69
C LYS A 718 -22.98 -22.69 26.20
N ALA A 719 -23.98 -23.22 26.92
CA ALA A 719 -23.93 -24.54 27.53
C ALA A 719 -24.79 -25.60 26.82
N ASP A 720 -25.53 -25.20 25.78
CA ASP A 720 -26.20 -26.06 24.80
C ASP A 720 -25.53 -25.88 23.43
#